data_AF-A0A6M8UE05-F1
#
_entry.id   AF-A0A6M8UE05-F1
#
_cell.length_a   1.000
_cell.length_b   1.000
_cell.length_c   1.000
_cell.angle_alpha   90.00
_cell.angle_beta   90.00
_cell.angle_gamma   90.00
#
_symmetry.space_group_name_H-M   'P 1'
#
loop_
_entity.id
_entity.type
_entity.pdbx_description
1 polymer ?
#
loop_
_entity_poly.entity_id
_entity_poly.type
_entity_poly.pdbx_seq_one_letter_code
_entity_poly.pdbx_strand_id
1 'polypeptide(L)'
;MPSTATDRLYGITTSVAVKAPVQISADYNVIMFGEQTITSSTFTGTRTVTTSKGMRVLLTNQTNPIDNGIWEAMPASWRRSPDFDGARDAVNGTLVFSIDGDCWQVEAADPVHIGYDPIHFHSTYPFSGEANLFQRSLRVPEGFVKELPSIEARKNKILGMDENGDPIMLLPESGSAADVLLLLASDAGASYIHNRPVPEAINRPLSDKWSDSLSVTDFGADKTGVLDSTDAFIAAGGCIVPAGTYRVESDLDATYYSDGDVNIVGSGTVKLIPRAQSSLQRSLPVDVSKLTGGPIYTTGSSVITANSGEFYRLPSLIKSSFSARSFLVYAVLVGTNNDIGQSATQTSRIEFRTTNNNLTFSSPTVISNDGEQQASEPSIAFDEKRGRIWVFYTTARGQVGVGHGSSGFDPDKTFQNWVTYSDTYGSTWSQPVNITTIVKPDNATSAWTPPSPICVTGDGDLFVPYTWFVDGIFNQGCIRVQVKSDGSFSYSRQLILFGSTAGGQGGGEQQIVQLGDGSLLAMIRDYFNDSGNTKGRQQFYRSYDGVNWSYQSSIDTTNCKAGMCLYASMASGDSRDTILVTAPTGNDDSNLYRNNLKMWASTDNGFSWEKFSTTMFDDVNISTSYSTVSSLGSGAFLVVAEGSQYKSLNVRHRSIGAFTQQSNFSRSWGRLPVAQIAAESTLCQYFDIPQYSLYINSDRQTLNMNYLGNVVRLSDSRIEQDVTTAVTTLNSDVATTFYMSATTTLRSITGTASRVLIVSMAAANPITLTEDTSIDQANRIRVSKSLAGKAVLLHRTKYGWYPDTGVG
;
A
#
# COMPACT_ATOMS: atom_id res chain seq x y z
N MET A 1 12.80 57.26 -24.06
CA MET A 1 13.91 56.90 -24.98
C MET A 1 14.66 58.18 -25.32
N PRO A 2 16.00 58.20 -25.27
CA PRO A 2 16.78 59.34 -25.76
C PRO A 2 16.70 59.39 -27.29
N SER A 3 16.25 60.51 -27.85
CA SER A 3 16.21 60.75 -29.30
C SER A 3 17.35 61.67 -29.72
N THR A 4 18.27 61.19 -30.54
CA THR A 4 19.33 62.01 -31.13
C THR A 4 18.72 62.95 -32.18
N ALA A 5 18.77 64.26 -31.94
CA ALA A 5 18.36 65.27 -32.92
C ALA A 5 19.60 65.91 -33.57
N THR A 6 19.68 65.84 -34.91
CA THR A 6 20.80 66.40 -35.67
C THR A 6 20.45 67.82 -36.15
N ASP A 7 20.85 68.83 -35.38
CA ASP A 7 20.77 70.23 -35.82
C ASP A 7 21.91 70.54 -36.81
N ARG A 8 21.57 71.17 -37.94
CA ARG A 8 22.52 71.46 -39.03
C ARG A 8 23.37 72.73 -38.82
N LEU A 9 23.12 73.48 -37.76
CA LEU A 9 23.80 74.73 -37.42
C LEU A 9 24.67 74.61 -36.16
N TYR A 10 24.34 73.71 -35.22
CA TYR A 10 25.01 73.61 -33.91
C TYR A 10 25.56 72.23 -33.50
N GLY A 11 25.33 71.17 -34.29
CA GLY A 11 25.81 69.83 -33.92
C GLY A 11 24.84 69.06 -33.01
N ILE A 12 25.25 67.85 -32.62
CA ILE A 12 24.34 66.83 -32.06
C ILE A 12 23.86 67.24 -30.67
N THR A 13 22.54 67.39 -30.48
CA THR A 13 21.94 67.40 -29.13
C THR A 13 21.48 65.99 -28.77
N THR A 14 22.21 65.35 -27.84
CA THR A 14 21.83 64.08 -27.23
C THR A 14 20.96 64.30 -25.99
N SER A 15 20.50 63.23 -25.35
CA SER A 15 19.85 63.36 -24.05
C SER A 15 20.86 63.82 -22.99
N VAL A 16 20.47 64.86 -22.26
CA VAL A 16 21.22 65.35 -21.09
C VAL A 16 21.17 64.32 -19.94
N ALA A 17 20.11 63.50 -19.86
CA ALA A 17 19.94 62.53 -18.78
C ALA A 17 20.73 61.23 -18.99
N VAL A 18 20.94 60.78 -20.23
CA VAL A 18 21.61 59.49 -20.53
C VAL A 18 22.50 59.61 -21.77
N LYS A 19 23.78 59.22 -21.64
CA LYS A 19 24.79 59.26 -22.70
C LYS A 19 24.82 57.98 -23.54
N ALA A 20 25.39 58.08 -24.74
CA ALA A 20 25.65 56.88 -25.55
C ALA A 20 26.69 55.97 -24.84
N PRO A 21 26.51 54.63 -24.86
CA PRO A 21 27.35 53.72 -24.07
C PRO A 21 28.86 53.81 -24.38
N VAL A 22 29.66 53.37 -23.41
CA VAL A 22 31.12 53.23 -23.51
C VAL A 22 31.53 51.76 -23.64
N GLN A 23 32.64 51.48 -24.32
CA GLN A 23 33.20 50.13 -24.42
C GLN A 23 33.84 49.67 -23.10
N ILE A 24 34.47 50.57 -22.36
CA ILE A 24 35.12 50.29 -21.07
C ILE A 24 35.23 51.58 -20.23
N SER A 25 35.31 51.43 -18.91
CA SER A 25 35.65 52.50 -17.96
C SER A 25 37.08 52.34 -17.43
N ALA A 26 37.69 53.41 -16.93
CA ALA A 26 38.93 53.34 -16.16
C ALA A 26 38.83 54.19 -14.88
N ASP A 27 39.02 53.52 -13.74
CA ASP A 27 39.07 54.03 -12.37
C ASP A 27 40.49 54.40 -11.91
N TYR A 28 41.39 54.59 -12.88
CA TYR A 28 42.76 55.07 -12.69
C TYR A 28 43.13 56.05 -13.81
N ASN A 29 44.25 56.77 -13.61
CA ASN A 29 44.72 57.76 -14.56
C ASN A 29 45.18 57.11 -15.89
N VAL A 30 44.63 57.56 -17.01
CA VAL A 30 44.91 57.02 -18.36
C VAL A 30 45.54 58.13 -19.20
N ILE A 31 46.64 57.84 -19.87
CA ILE A 31 47.25 58.83 -20.77
C ILE A 31 46.34 58.98 -22.00
N MET A 32 45.86 60.19 -22.28
CA MET A 32 44.90 60.43 -23.36
C MET A 32 45.57 60.55 -24.74
N PHE A 33 46.39 59.55 -25.11
CA PHE A 33 47.17 59.51 -26.35
C PHE A 33 47.44 58.09 -26.84
N GLY A 34 47.15 57.79 -28.11
CA GLY A 34 47.47 56.50 -28.73
C GLY A 34 46.57 55.34 -28.30
N GLU A 35 46.76 54.17 -28.91
CA GLU A 35 46.04 52.94 -28.55
C GLU A 35 46.69 52.27 -27.33
N GLN A 36 45.87 51.82 -26.37
CA GLN A 36 46.32 51.34 -25.06
C GLN A 36 45.44 50.21 -24.54
N THR A 37 46.01 49.29 -23.76
CA THR A 37 45.23 48.25 -23.06
C THR A 37 44.76 48.77 -21.71
N ILE A 38 43.44 48.90 -21.54
CA ILE A 38 42.78 49.23 -20.27
C ILE A 38 42.31 47.92 -19.62
N THR A 39 42.57 47.78 -18.32
CA THR A 39 42.00 46.69 -17.51
C THR A 39 41.22 47.32 -16.36
N SER A 40 39.91 47.07 -16.28
CA SER A 40 39.05 47.61 -15.23
C SER A 40 38.22 46.49 -14.59
N SER A 41 37.96 46.63 -13.29
CA SER A 41 37.14 45.71 -12.51
C SER A 41 35.89 46.43 -12.02
N THR A 42 34.75 46.10 -12.63
CA THR A 42 33.44 46.63 -12.25
C THR A 42 32.60 45.56 -11.56
N PHE A 43 31.40 45.91 -11.09
CA PHE A 43 30.49 44.95 -10.48
C PHE A 43 30.08 43.83 -11.45
N THR A 44 30.01 44.11 -12.75
CA THR A 44 29.71 43.11 -13.79
C THR A 44 30.94 42.29 -14.24
N GLY A 45 32.12 42.54 -13.68
CA GLY A 45 33.33 41.73 -13.82
C GLY A 45 34.61 42.49 -14.17
N THR A 46 35.74 41.79 -14.18
CA THR A 46 37.02 42.33 -14.68
C THR A 46 37.13 42.14 -16.18
N ARG A 47 37.47 43.22 -16.91
CA ARG A 47 37.65 43.21 -18.38
C ARG A 47 38.95 43.90 -18.76
N THR A 48 39.58 43.37 -19.81
CA THR A 48 40.79 43.91 -20.42
C THR A 48 40.51 44.19 -21.89
N VAL A 49 40.60 45.45 -22.32
CA VAL A 49 40.30 45.90 -23.69
C VAL A 49 41.44 46.77 -24.20
N THR A 50 41.99 46.43 -25.37
CA THR A 50 42.87 47.33 -26.13
C THR A 50 42.02 48.32 -26.91
N THR A 51 42.19 49.60 -26.62
CA THR A 51 41.45 50.68 -27.29
C THR A 51 41.87 50.81 -28.75
N SER A 52 40.93 51.17 -29.61
CA SER A 52 41.19 51.50 -31.01
C SER A 52 40.47 52.78 -31.42
N LYS A 53 40.87 53.36 -32.55
CA LYS A 53 40.32 54.64 -33.05
C LYS A 53 38.79 54.69 -33.02
N GLY A 54 38.23 55.60 -32.22
CA GLY A 54 36.80 55.86 -32.08
C GLY A 54 36.10 55.05 -30.98
N MET A 55 36.81 54.23 -30.20
CA MET A 55 36.25 53.60 -29.00
C MET A 55 35.98 54.65 -27.93
N ARG A 56 34.77 54.64 -27.36
CA ARG A 56 34.35 55.51 -26.25
C ARG A 56 34.79 54.86 -24.93
N VAL A 57 35.55 55.60 -24.15
CA VAL A 57 36.09 55.20 -22.85
C VAL A 57 35.59 56.18 -21.80
N LEU A 58 35.05 55.68 -20.70
CA LEU A 58 34.71 56.52 -19.54
C LEU A 58 35.91 56.62 -18.60
N LEU A 59 36.45 57.82 -18.41
CA LEU A 59 37.54 58.09 -17.46
C LEU A 59 36.94 58.70 -16.19
N THR A 60 37.06 58.00 -15.05
CA THR A 60 36.43 58.41 -13.78
C THR A 60 37.43 58.89 -12.72
N ASN A 61 38.74 58.61 -12.90
CA ASN A 61 39.78 58.93 -11.93
C ASN A 61 41.09 59.40 -12.59
N GLN A 62 41.01 60.46 -13.41
CA GLN A 62 42.18 61.17 -13.91
C GLN A 62 42.85 61.99 -12.81
N THR A 63 44.16 62.22 -12.94
CA THR A 63 44.97 62.99 -11.96
C THR A 63 44.41 64.40 -11.73
N ASN A 64 43.83 64.99 -12.78
CA ASN A 64 43.02 66.20 -12.67
C ASN A 64 41.55 65.80 -12.89
N PRO A 65 40.64 65.99 -11.92
CA PRO A 65 39.23 65.61 -12.07
C PRO A 65 38.50 66.42 -13.15
N ILE A 66 39.07 67.51 -13.65
CA ILE A 66 38.59 68.22 -14.84
C ILE A 66 38.68 67.32 -16.09
N ASP A 67 39.66 66.41 -16.15
CA ASP A 67 39.89 65.49 -17.27
C ASP A 67 39.03 64.22 -17.25
N ASN A 68 38.25 64.02 -16.18
CA ASN A 68 37.20 62.99 -16.17
C ASN A 68 36.14 63.28 -17.24
N GLY A 69 35.51 62.21 -17.74
CA GLY A 69 34.48 62.30 -18.77
C GLY A 69 34.53 61.14 -19.78
N ILE A 70 33.73 61.26 -20.83
CA ILE A 70 33.73 60.31 -21.95
C ILE A 70 34.72 60.79 -23.01
N TRP A 71 35.68 59.94 -23.36
CA TRP A 71 36.71 60.21 -24.35
C TRP A 71 36.63 59.21 -25.50
N GLU A 72 36.93 59.65 -26.71
CA GLU A 72 37.12 58.79 -27.87
C GLU A 72 38.62 58.54 -28.09
N ALA A 73 39.02 57.26 -27.99
CA ALA A 73 40.39 56.83 -28.20
C ALA A 73 40.85 57.09 -29.63
N MET A 74 42.11 57.51 -29.79
CA MET A 74 42.67 57.92 -31.08
C MET A 74 44.13 57.45 -31.21
N PRO A 75 44.66 57.27 -32.44
CA PRO A 75 46.08 56.96 -32.66
C PRO A 75 47.07 58.07 -32.26
N ALA A 76 46.55 59.27 -31.96
CA ALA A 76 47.28 60.41 -31.40
C ALA A 76 46.54 60.87 -30.13
N SER A 77 46.54 62.16 -29.79
CA SER A 77 45.74 62.69 -28.68
C SER A 77 44.28 62.27 -28.81
N TRP A 78 43.71 61.74 -27.74
CA TRP A 78 42.29 61.43 -27.65
C TRP A 78 41.49 62.73 -27.66
N ARG A 79 40.21 62.64 -28.04
CA ARG A 79 39.28 63.77 -28.00
C ARG A 79 38.16 63.49 -27.00
N ARG A 80 37.62 64.52 -26.35
CA ARG A 80 36.35 64.37 -25.62
C ARG A 80 35.27 63.95 -26.60
N SER A 81 34.33 63.17 -26.09
CA SER A 81 33.21 62.70 -26.86
C SER A 81 32.27 63.88 -27.20
N PRO A 82 31.81 64.06 -28.45
CA PRO A 82 30.98 65.21 -28.85
C PRO A 82 29.62 65.34 -28.14
N ASP A 83 29.21 64.34 -27.37
CA ASP A 83 28.03 64.36 -26.49
C ASP A 83 28.39 64.56 -25.01
N PHE A 84 29.64 64.90 -24.69
CA PHE A 84 30.19 65.17 -23.36
C PHE A 84 31.39 66.13 -23.47
N ASP A 85 31.21 67.26 -24.15
CA ASP A 85 32.26 68.27 -24.39
C ASP A 85 31.76 69.72 -24.21
N GLY A 86 30.47 69.98 -24.45
CA GLY A 86 29.83 71.29 -24.27
C GLY A 86 29.15 71.48 -22.91
N ALA A 87 29.07 72.73 -22.45
CA ALA A 87 28.44 73.14 -21.17
C ALA A 87 26.90 72.95 -21.08
N ARG A 88 26.30 72.16 -21.98
CA ARG A 88 24.89 71.73 -21.93
C ARG A 88 24.73 70.22 -22.13
N ASP A 89 25.83 69.49 -22.27
CA ASP A 89 25.79 68.07 -22.56
C ASP A 89 25.48 67.24 -21.32
N ALA A 90 25.98 67.64 -20.16
CA ALA A 90 25.75 66.98 -18.89
C ALA A 90 25.17 67.95 -17.85
N VAL A 91 24.50 67.37 -16.86
CA VAL A 91 24.08 68.00 -15.60
C VAL A 91 24.49 67.08 -14.45
N ASN A 92 24.42 67.56 -13.23
CA ASN A 92 24.51 66.68 -12.07
C ASN A 92 23.43 65.59 -12.18
N GLY A 93 23.83 64.31 -12.13
CA GLY A 93 22.93 63.17 -12.33
C GLY A 93 22.84 62.58 -13.73
N THR A 94 23.57 63.08 -14.74
CA THR A 94 23.67 62.44 -16.06
C THR A 94 24.20 61.00 -15.95
N LEU A 95 23.54 60.03 -16.59
CA LEU A 95 23.94 58.62 -16.57
C LEU A 95 24.79 58.23 -17.79
N VAL A 96 25.79 57.37 -17.55
CA VAL A 96 26.64 56.74 -18.57
C VAL A 96 26.62 55.22 -18.36
N PHE A 97 26.41 54.44 -19.42
CA PHE A 97 26.37 52.97 -19.35
C PHE A 97 27.58 52.34 -20.06
N SER A 98 28.08 51.20 -19.59
CA SER A 98 28.94 50.33 -20.39
C SER A 98 28.09 49.43 -21.30
N ILE A 99 28.68 48.92 -22.38
CA ILE A 99 28.05 47.91 -23.25
C ILE A 99 27.70 46.60 -22.51
N ASP A 100 28.33 46.36 -21.36
CA ASP A 100 28.15 45.16 -20.54
C ASP A 100 27.15 45.33 -19.38
N GLY A 101 26.57 46.53 -19.23
CA GLY A 101 25.51 46.81 -18.25
C GLY A 101 25.94 47.57 -16.99
N ASP A 102 27.21 47.93 -16.84
CA ASP A 102 27.63 48.86 -15.78
C ASP A 102 27.00 50.24 -16.01
N CYS A 103 26.83 51.01 -14.93
CA CYS A 103 26.28 52.36 -15.02
C CYS A 103 26.99 53.29 -14.02
N TRP A 104 27.21 54.53 -14.42
CA TRP A 104 27.75 55.61 -13.60
C TRP A 104 26.87 56.84 -13.70
N GLN A 105 26.83 57.61 -12.63
CA GLN A 105 26.14 58.88 -12.55
C GLN A 105 27.16 60.01 -12.35
N VAL A 106 27.04 61.07 -13.15
CA VAL A 106 27.83 62.30 -13.03
C VAL A 106 27.52 63.00 -11.72
N GLU A 107 28.58 63.41 -11.01
CA GLU A 107 28.52 64.23 -9.82
C GLU A 107 29.42 65.47 -10.02
N ALA A 108 28.79 66.62 -10.18
CA ALA A 108 29.43 67.92 -10.43
C ALA A 108 28.49 69.05 -9.99
N ALA A 109 29.03 70.27 -9.85
CA ALA A 109 28.19 71.44 -9.62
C ALA A 109 27.46 71.84 -10.91
N ASP A 110 26.17 72.17 -10.83
CA ASP A 110 25.43 72.71 -11.97
C ASP A 110 25.60 74.23 -12.08
N PRO A 111 25.75 74.80 -13.29
CA PRO A 111 25.88 74.10 -14.58
C PRO A 111 27.26 73.46 -14.76
N VAL A 112 27.30 72.23 -15.31
CA VAL A 112 28.54 71.46 -15.46
C VAL A 112 29.41 72.02 -16.59
N HIS A 113 30.50 72.72 -16.26
CA HIS A 113 31.47 73.21 -17.23
C HIS A 113 32.52 72.15 -17.57
N ILE A 114 32.19 71.26 -18.51
CA ILE A 114 33.07 70.18 -18.97
C ILE A 114 34.42 70.76 -19.45
N GLY A 115 35.52 70.22 -18.93
CA GLY A 115 36.87 70.67 -19.25
C GLY A 115 37.35 71.93 -18.50
N TYR A 116 36.54 72.48 -17.58
CA TYR A 116 36.92 73.61 -16.73
C TYR A 116 36.73 73.32 -15.24
N ASP A 117 35.62 72.68 -14.86
CA ASP A 117 35.31 72.31 -13.48
C ASP A 117 35.58 70.82 -13.20
N PRO A 118 35.90 70.43 -11.95
CA PRO A 118 36.01 69.01 -11.55
C PRO A 118 34.72 68.22 -11.82
N ILE A 119 34.85 67.05 -12.43
CA ILE A 119 33.75 66.10 -12.63
C ILE A 119 34.08 64.80 -11.91
N HIS A 120 33.14 64.31 -11.11
CA HIS A 120 33.20 62.99 -10.48
C HIS A 120 32.15 62.05 -11.06
N PHE A 121 32.36 60.75 -10.89
CA PHE A 121 31.45 59.70 -11.33
C PHE A 121 31.31 58.67 -10.22
N HIS A 122 30.09 58.46 -9.73
CA HIS A 122 29.80 57.34 -8.83
C HIS A 122 29.20 56.17 -9.60
N SER A 123 29.69 54.96 -9.33
CA SER A 123 29.17 53.71 -9.90
C SER A 123 27.79 53.38 -9.31
N THR A 124 26.97 52.66 -10.08
CA THR A 124 25.62 52.29 -9.68
C THR A 124 25.37 50.76 -9.76
N TYR A 125 24.83 50.23 -10.87
CA TYR A 125 24.39 48.83 -11.17
C TYR A 125 24.33 47.72 -10.07
N PRO A 126 23.14 47.15 -9.70
CA PRO A 126 21.74 47.31 -10.19
C PRO A 126 20.68 47.94 -9.20
N PHE A 127 20.78 49.19 -8.77
CA PHE A 127 21.92 50.06 -8.97
C PHE A 127 22.86 49.95 -7.74
N SER A 128 23.16 50.93 -6.90
CA SER A 128 24.14 50.67 -5.81
C SER A 128 23.77 49.46 -4.92
N GLY A 129 24.61 48.43 -4.93
CA GLY A 129 24.32 47.18 -4.25
C GLY A 129 24.31 47.39 -2.74
N GLU A 130 23.15 47.16 -2.09
CA GLU A 130 23.03 46.62 -0.72
C GLU A 130 21.57 46.25 -0.34
N ALA A 131 20.90 45.50 -1.22
CA ALA A 131 19.61 44.88 -0.86
C ALA A 131 19.77 43.71 0.14
N ASN A 132 20.99 43.21 0.34
CA ASN A 132 21.29 42.07 1.23
C ASN A 132 21.48 42.49 2.70
N LEU A 133 22.02 43.69 2.99
CA LEU A 133 22.19 44.17 4.36
C LEU A 133 20.88 44.20 5.17
N PHE A 134 19.77 44.65 4.57
CA PHE A 134 18.49 44.78 5.29
C PHE A 134 17.81 43.44 5.62
N GLN A 135 18.20 42.35 4.96
CA GLN A 135 17.69 41.00 5.23
C GLN A 135 18.58 40.21 6.22
N ARG A 136 19.68 40.80 6.71
CA ARG A 136 20.70 40.12 7.53
C ARG A 136 21.15 40.86 8.78
N SER A 137 20.61 42.05 9.04
CA SER A 137 21.07 42.95 10.12
C SER A 137 20.19 42.88 11.38
N LEU A 138 20.84 42.82 12.54
CA LEU A 138 20.21 43.13 13.83
C LEU A 138 20.01 44.66 13.89
N ARG A 139 18.78 45.12 14.17
CA ARG A 139 18.50 46.56 14.23
C ARG A 139 18.85 47.12 15.60
N VAL A 140 19.77 48.08 15.64
CA VAL A 140 20.16 48.81 16.85
C VAL A 140 20.24 50.33 16.58
N PRO A 141 20.27 51.19 17.61
CA PRO A 141 20.48 52.64 17.45
C PRO A 141 21.88 53.06 17.00
N GLU A 142 22.90 52.24 17.26
CA GLU A 142 24.32 52.55 17.01
C GLU A 142 24.70 52.41 15.52
N GLY A 143 25.66 53.22 15.05
CA GLY A 143 26.06 53.25 13.65
C GLY A 143 26.85 52.02 13.15
N PHE A 144 27.23 51.10 14.05
CA PHE A 144 27.94 49.87 13.74
C PHE A 144 27.72 48.85 14.86
N VAL A 145 27.54 47.58 14.48
CA VAL A 145 27.55 46.41 15.39
C VAL A 145 28.57 45.44 14.84
N LYS A 146 29.38 44.82 15.71
CA LYS A 146 30.32 43.78 15.28
C LYS A 146 29.60 42.61 14.61
N GLU A 147 30.24 42.03 13.60
CA GLU A 147 29.69 40.88 12.88
C GLU A 147 29.47 39.69 13.82
N LEU A 148 28.37 38.96 13.61
CA LEU A 148 28.13 37.72 14.35
C LEU A 148 29.21 36.68 14.01
N PRO A 149 29.71 35.90 15.00
CA PRO A 149 30.66 34.83 14.76
C PRO A 149 30.24 33.85 13.65
N SER A 150 31.22 33.16 13.06
CA SER A 150 31.03 32.22 11.94
C SER A 150 29.96 31.16 12.21
N ILE A 151 29.44 30.51 11.16
CA ILE A 151 28.37 29.50 11.28
C ILE A 151 28.73 28.37 12.27
N GLU A 152 30.00 27.94 12.24
CA GLU A 152 30.55 26.95 13.18
C GLU A 152 30.63 27.46 14.63
N ALA A 153 30.89 28.75 14.82
CA ALA A 153 30.98 29.36 16.14
C ALA A 153 29.61 29.66 16.77
N ARG A 154 28.55 29.83 15.96
CA ARG A 154 27.18 30.18 16.39
C ARG A 154 26.16 29.04 16.38
N LYS A 155 26.43 27.91 15.72
CA LYS A 155 25.49 26.77 15.75
C LYS A 155 25.27 26.28 17.19
N ASN A 156 24.02 25.96 17.52
CA ASN A 156 23.58 25.47 18.83
C ASN A 156 23.92 26.41 20.01
N LYS A 157 23.92 27.72 19.78
CA LYS A 157 24.17 28.78 20.78
C LYS A 157 23.12 29.88 20.73
N ILE A 158 23.02 30.64 21.81
CA ILE A 158 22.09 31.77 21.96
C ILE A 158 22.85 33.08 21.71
N LEU A 159 22.20 34.03 21.05
CA LEU A 159 22.71 35.40 20.89
C LEU A 159 22.54 36.16 22.23
N GLY A 160 23.65 36.54 22.85
CA GLY A 160 23.72 37.46 23.98
C GLY A 160 24.51 38.73 23.62
N MET A 161 24.68 39.61 24.60
CA MET A 161 25.53 40.81 24.50
C MET A 161 26.60 40.80 25.59
N ASP A 162 27.78 41.35 25.31
CA ASP A 162 28.83 41.57 26.31
C ASP A 162 28.63 42.88 27.10
N GLU A 163 29.57 43.22 27.99
CA GLU A 163 29.54 44.46 28.78
C GLU A 163 29.64 45.76 27.95
N ASN A 164 30.03 45.66 26.68
CA ASN A 164 30.12 46.78 25.73
C ASN A 164 28.89 46.85 24.81
N GLY A 165 27.96 45.90 24.91
CA GLY A 165 26.80 45.77 24.02
C GLY A 165 27.08 45.05 22.71
N ASP A 166 28.27 44.44 22.53
CA ASP A 166 28.61 43.70 21.33
C ASP A 166 28.01 42.28 21.34
N PRO A 167 27.57 41.75 20.19
CA PRO A 167 26.93 40.45 20.10
C PRO A 167 27.90 39.29 20.33
N ILE A 168 27.56 38.43 21.30
CA ILE A 168 28.32 37.23 21.65
C ILE A 168 27.47 35.96 21.55
N MET A 169 28.10 34.84 21.24
CA MET A 169 27.44 33.54 21.13
C MET A 169 27.62 32.75 22.43
N LEU A 170 26.60 32.78 23.28
CA LEU A 170 26.58 32.09 24.56
C LEU A 170 26.18 30.63 24.38
N LEU A 171 26.81 29.73 25.15
CA LEU A 171 26.21 28.41 25.36
C LEU A 171 24.84 28.61 26.03
N PRO A 172 23.80 27.84 25.66
CA PRO A 172 22.54 27.87 26.38
C PRO A 172 22.78 27.64 27.88
N GLU A 173 22.15 28.45 28.73
CA GLU A 173 22.24 28.23 30.18
C GLU A 173 21.59 26.88 30.50
N SER A 174 22.35 26.01 31.15
CA SER A 174 21.96 24.63 31.45
C SER A 174 20.63 24.59 32.21
N GLY A 175 19.59 24.07 31.57
CA GLY A 175 18.23 23.99 32.12
C GLY A 175 17.31 25.18 31.83
N SER A 176 17.73 26.12 30.98
CA SER A 176 16.83 27.15 30.43
C SER A 176 15.81 26.53 29.45
N ALA A 177 14.65 27.16 29.29
CA ALA A 177 13.63 26.66 28.36
C ALA A 177 14.11 26.63 26.90
N ALA A 178 15.03 27.52 26.51
CA ALA A 178 15.66 27.53 25.20
C ALA A 178 16.66 26.37 25.00
N ASP A 179 17.45 26.05 26.03
CA ASP A 179 18.34 24.88 26.06
C ASP A 179 17.54 23.58 25.89
N VAL A 180 16.48 23.41 26.70
CA VAL A 180 15.56 22.28 26.58
C VAL A 180 14.92 22.22 25.19
N LEU A 181 14.37 23.31 24.65
CA LEU A 181 13.75 23.30 23.32
C LEU A 181 14.74 23.00 22.19
N LEU A 182 16.00 23.44 22.28
CA LEU A 182 17.05 23.09 21.32
C LEU A 182 17.44 21.61 21.41
N LEU A 183 17.58 21.08 22.63
CA LEU A 183 17.80 19.65 22.87
C LEU A 183 16.65 18.81 22.30
N LEU A 184 15.39 19.20 22.56
CA LEU A 184 14.19 18.52 22.05
C LEU A 184 13.99 18.64 20.53
N ALA A 185 14.44 19.72 19.91
CA ALA A 185 14.38 19.92 18.46
C ALA A 185 15.52 19.21 17.70
N SER A 186 16.52 18.66 18.40
CA SER A 186 17.59 17.87 17.78
C SER A 186 17.12 16.46 17.39
N ASP A 187 17.85 15.80 16.49
CA ASP A 187 17.61 14.39 16.11
C ASP A 187 17.62 13.42 17.32
N ALA A 188 18.25 13.82 18.42
CA ALA A 188 18.31 13.07 19.68
C ALA A 188 17.26 13.53 20.71
N GLY A 189 16.34 14.44 20.37
CA GLY A 189 15.44 15.12 21.32
C GLY A 189 14.58 14.19 22.18
N ALA A 190 14.06 13.11 21.60
CA ALA A 190 13.31 12.09 22.33
C ALA A 190 14.12 11.36 23.43
N SER A 191 15.46 11.40 23.34
CA SER A 191 16.34 10.77 24.34
C SER A 191 16.52 11.57 25.63
N TYR A 192 16.15 12.85 25.63
CA TYR A 192 16.29 13.75 26.77
C TYR A 192 15.02 13.89 27.63
N ILE A 193 13.89 13.29 27.23
CA ILE A 193 12.66 13.27 28.05
C ILE A 193 12.57 11.97 28.86
N HIS A 194 12.08 12.09 30.10
CA HIS A 194 11.77 11.00 31.04
C HIS A 194 12.97 10.22 31.62
N ASN A 195 14.00 10.93 32.08
CA ASN A 195 14.97 10.35 33.01
C ASN A 195 14.42 10.36 34.45
N ARG A 196 14.11 9.19 35.02
CA ARG A 196 13.81 9.02 36.46
C ARG A 196 15.09 8.63 37.21
N PRO A 197 15.66 9.49 38.07
CA PRO A 197 16.89 9.18 38.78
C PRO A 197 16.60 8.34 40.02
N VAL A 198 16.47 7.02 39.84
CA VAL A 198 16.65 6.06 40.93
C VAL A 198 18.09 5.54 40.82
N PRO A 199 18.90 5.55 41.89
CA PRO A 199 20.22 4.92 41.87
C PRO A 199 20.13 3.49 41.35
N GLU A 200 21.13 3.06 40.57
CA GLU A 200 21.23 1.72 39.96
C GLU A 200 20.22 1.40 38.83
N ALA A 201 19.29 2.30 38.50
CA ALA A 201 18.39 2.10 37.35
C ALA A 201 19.13 2.27 36.00
N ILE A 202 18.86 1.36 35.05
CA ILE A 202 19.35 1.47 33.67
C ILE A 202 18.67 2.68 33.00
N ASN A 203 19.47 3.53 32.38
CA ASN A 203 18.99 4.73 31.69
C ASN A 203 18.12 4.33 30.48
N ARG A 204 16.86 4.79 30.42
CA ARG A 204 15.90 4.46 29.35
C ARG A 204 15.22 5.75 28.83
N PRO A 205 15.52 6.18 27.60
CA PRO A 205 14.88 7.35 26.98
C PRO A 205 13.37 7.15 26.70
N LEU A 206 12.65 8.24 26.44
CA LEU A 206 11.23 8.20 26.08
C LEU A 206 10.98 7.38 24.79
N SER A 207 11.92 7.38 23.84
CA SER A 207 11.86 6.52 22.65
C SER A 207 11.72 5.04 23.01
N ASP A 208 12.51 4.57 23.98
CA ASP A 208 12.48 3.19 24.44
C ASP A 208 11.15 2.91 25.11
N LYS A 209 10.63 3.85 25.92
CA LYS A 209 9.31 3.77 26.54
C LYS A 209 8.13 3.83 25.58
N TRP A 210 8.27 4.42 24.38
CA TRP A 210 7.27 4.36 23.31
C TRP A 210 7.41 3.10 22.44
N SER A 211 8.59 2.47 22.42
CA SER A 211 8.81 1.16 21.79
C SER A 211 8.53 -0.03 22.73
N ASP A 212 8.45 0.22 24.03
CA ASP A 212 8.12 -0.76 25.06
C ASP A 212 6.75 -1.36 24.77
N SER A 213 6.76 -2.61 24.30
CA SER A 213 5.57 -3.42 24.15
C SER A 213 5.22 -4.01 25.51
N LEU A 214 3.92 -4.04 25.82
CA LEU A 214 3.39 -4.64 27.04
C LEU A 214 3.91 -6.08 27.22
N SER A 215 4.43 -6.38 28.41
CA SER A 215 5.12 -7.63 28.71
C SER A 215 4.56 -8.33 29.96
N VAL A 216 4.82 -9.63 30.12
CA VAL A 216 4.40 -10.37 31.33
C VAL A 216 5.01 -9.81 32.62
N THR A 217 6.17 -9.14 32.52
CA THR A 217 6.81 -8.50 33.69
C THR A 217 6.07 -7.25 34.16
N ASP A 218 5.30 -6.58 33.30
CA ASP A 218 4.42 -5.47 33.68
C ASP A 218 3.21 -5.93 34.50
N PHE A 219 2.90 -7.23 34.45
CA PHE A 219 1.88 -7.90 35.28
C PHE A 219 2.48 -8.61 36.51
N GLY A 220 3.78 -8.44 36.77
CA GLY A 220 4.46 -8.97 37.96
C GLY A 220 5.13 -10.34 37.79
N ALA A 221 5.32 -10.84 36.56
CA ALA A 221 6.01 -12.11 36.34
C ALA A 221 7.49 -12.05 36.79
N ASP A 222 7.93 -13.06 37.53
CA ASP A 222 9.30 -13.17 38.04
C ASP A 222 10.24 -13.81 37.02
N LYS A 223 11.09 -12.97 36.42
CA LYS A 223 12.13 -13.36 35.45
C LYS A 223 13.29 -14.20 36.03
N THR A 224 13.30 -14.49 37.33
CA THR A 224 14.30 -15.35 37.98
C THR A 224 13.83 -16.80 38.14
N GLY A 225 12.53 -17.07 38.00
CA GLY A 225 11.96 -18.41 38.10
C GLY A 225 11.88 -18.94 39.53
N VAL A 226 11.97 -18.07 40.53
CA VAL A 226 11.87 -18.42 41.95
C VAL A 226 10.42 -18.36 42.41
N LEU A 227 9.69 -17.32 42.00
CA LEU A 227 8.27 -17.12 42.31
C LEU A 227 7.38 -17.59 41.17
N ASP A 228 6.23 -18.14 41.53
CA ASP A 228 5.19 -18.51 40.58
C ASP A 228 4.65 -17.26 39.86
N SER A 229 4.74 -17.29 38.54
CA SER A 229 4.35 -16.23 37.61
C SER A 229 3.03 -16.53 36.88
N THR A 230 2.36 -17.64 37.22
CA THR A 230 1.13 -18.12 36.56
C THR A 230 0.07 -17.01 36.46
N ASP A 231 -0.30 -16.38 37.58
CA ASP A 231 -1.30 -15.30 37.61
C ASP A 231 -0.89 -14.08 36.78
N ALA A 232 0.40 -13.74 36.76
CA ALA A 232 0.93 -12.62 35.99
C ALA A 232 0.83 -12.88 34.47
N PHE A 233 1.12 -14.10 34.02
CA PHE A 233 0.91 -14.47 32.63
C PHE A 233 -0.60 -14.51 32.29
N ILE A 234 -1.44 -15.11 33.13
CA ILE A 234 -2.91 -15.12 32.93
C ILE A 234 -3.46 -13.69 32.79
N ALA A 235 -3.06 -12.78 33.67
CA ALA A 235 -3.43 -11.37 33.60
C ALA A 235 -2.93 -10.66 32.34
N ALA A 236 -1.77 -11.08 31.81
CA ALA A 236 -1.18 -10.53 30.61
C ALA A 236 -1.87 -10.97 29.30
N GLY A 237 -2.63 -12.07 29.31
CA GLY A 237 -3.52 -12.48 28.21
C GLY A 237 -2.84 -12.86 26.88
N GLY A 238 -1.51 -12.95 26.84
CA GLY A 238 -0.72 -13.23 25.64
C GLY A 238 -0.01 -11.97 25.10
N CYS A 239 1.23 -11.77 25.51
CA CYS A 239 2.04 -10.59 25.16
C CYS A 239 3.55 -10.93 25.07
N ILE A 240 4.45 -9.94 25.14
CA ILE A 240 5.90 -10.20 25.10
C ILE A 240 6.39 -10.83 26.41
N VAL A 241 7.28 -11.80 26.30
CA VAL A 241 8.03 -12.40 27.42
C VAL A 241 9.51 -12.05 27.25
N PRO A 242 10.06 -11.11 28.03
CA PRO A 242 11.47 -10.77 27.98
C PRO A 242 12.35 -11.96 28.38
N ALA A 243 13.58 -12.03 27.86
CA ALA A 243 14.56 -13.03 28.24
C ALA A 243 14.70 -13.18 29.77
N GLY A 244 14.67 -14.43 30.25
CA GLY A 244 14.59 -14.77 31.67
C GLY A 244 14.14 -16.22 31.91
N THR A 245 14.12 -16.64 33.17
CA THR A 245 13.48 -17.89 33.58
C THR A 245 12.19 -17.56 34.33
N TYR A 246 11.07 -18.21 34.00
CA TYR A 246 9.79 -17.96 34.66
C TYR A 246 9.21 -19.26 35.18
N ARG A 247 8.73 -19.27 36.43
CA ARG A 247 8.07 -20.42 37.03
C ARG A 247 6.57 -20.33 36.75
N VAL A 248 6.00 -21.34 36.12
CA VAL A 248 4.57 -21.41 35.79
C VAL A 248 4.06 -22.80 36.16
N GLU A 249 3.00 -22.85 36.96
CA GLU A 249 2.54 -24.07 37.63
C GLU A 249 1.29 -24.68 36.98
N SER A 250 0.54 -23.93 36.16
CA SER A 250 -0.57 -24.42 35.36
C SER A 250 -0.42 -24.11 33.87
N ASP A 251 -1.05 -24.92 33.02
CA ASP A 251 -1.09 -24.69 31.57
C ASP A 251 -1.79 -23.37 31.22
N LEU A 252 -1.24 -22.64 30.24
CA LEU A 252 -1.76 -21.34 29.81
C LEU A 252 -2.30 -21.39 28.38
N ASP A 253 -3.57 -21.05 28.20
CA ASP A 253 -4.25 -21.06 26.89
C ASP A 253 -3.75 -19.97 25.92
N ALA A 254 -3.20 -18.87 26.44
CA ALA A 254 -2.74 -17.74 25.65
C ALA A 254 -1.38 -17.98 24.97
N THR A 255 -1.11 -17.25 23.88
CA THR A 255 0.16 -17.32 23.15
C THR A 255 1.02 -16.10 23.49
N TYR A 256 2.29 -16.36 23.80
CA TYR A 256 3.26 -15.37 24.26
C TYR A 256 4.46 -15.30 23.31
N TYR A 257 5.15 -14.17 23.27
CA TYR A 257 6.22 -13.90 22.30
C TYR A 257 7.57 -13.70 23.01
N SER A 258 8.50 -14.65 22.89
CA SER A 258 9.80 -14.59 23.58
C SER A 258 10.75 -13.60 22.93
N ASP A 259 11.18 -12.59 23.69
CA ASP A 259 12.13 -11.57 23.28
C ASP A 259 13.52 -11.88 23.88
N GLY A 260 14.23 -12.76 23.16
CA GLY A 260 15.46 -13.41 23.62
C GLY A 260 15.22 -14.77 24.28
N ASP A 261 16.20 -15.25 25.04
CA ASP A 261 16.18 -16.58 25.65
C ASP A 261 15.22 -16.63 26.84
N VAL A 262 14.07 -17.30 26.64
CA VAL A 262 13.04 -17.51 27.67
C VAL A 262 13.02 -18.99 28.07
N ASN A 263 13.22 -19.25 29.35
CA ASN A 263 13.13 -20.58 29.95
C ASN A 263 11.88 -20.66 30.84
N ILE A 264 11.09 -21.72 30.70
CA ILE A 264 9.90 -21.96 31.53
C ILE A 264 10.17 -23.16 32.42
N VAL A 265 9.95 -22.99 33.72
CA VAL A 265 10.11 -24.03 34.75
C VAL A 265 8.80 -24.17 35.52
N GLY A 266 8.62 -25.28 36.25
CA GLY A 266 7.37 -25.58 36.94
C GLY A 266 6.58 -26.70 36.25
N SER A 267 5.33 -26.90 36.67
CA SER A 267 4.43 -27.94 36.15
C SER A 267 3.54 -27.51 34.98
N GLY A 268 3.45 -26.21 34.70
CA GLY A 268 2.59 -25.65 33.66
C GLY A 268 3.31 -25.41 32.34
N THR A 269 2.57 -25.46 31.23
CA THR A 269 3.07 -25.15 29.90
C THR A 269 2.72 -23.73 29.45
N VAL A 270 3.67 -23.08 28.76
CA VAL A 270 3.51 -21.75 28.16
C VAL A 270 3.86 -21.82 26.69
N LYS A 271 2.97 -21.33 25.83
CA LYS A 271 3.17 -21.30 24.38
C LYS A 271 3.97 -20.06 23.96
N LEU A 272 5.28 -20.24 23.81
CA LEU A 272 6.22 -19.18 23.41
C LEU A 272 6.54 -19.21 21.90
N ILE A 273 6.55 -18.03 21.26
CA ILE A 273 6.98 -17.82 19.87
C ILE A 273 8.15 -16.82 19.84
N PRO A 274 9.33 -17.17 19.31
CA PRO A 274 10.47 -16.25 19.27
C PRO A 274 10.18 -14.97 18.46
N ARG A 275 10.38 -13.80 19.06
CA ARG A 275 10.27 -12.48 18.41
C ARG A 275 11.19 -12.38 17.19
N ALA A 276 12.39 -12.98 17.26
CA ALA A 276 13.31 -13.05 16.13
C ALA A 276 12.76 -13.83 14.91
N GLN A 277 11.82 -14.76 15.09
CA GLN A 277 11.18 -15.46 13.97
C GLN A 277 10.16 -14.58 13.23
N SER A 278 9.62 -13.50 13.82
CA SER A 278 8.86 -12.52 13.04
C SER A 278 9.77 -11.66 12.15
N SER A 279 11.01 -11.37 12.60
CA SER A 279 12.01 -10.67 11.77
C SER A 279 12.63 -11.57 10.68
N LEU A 280 12.77 -12.87 10.91
CA LEU A 280 13.22 -13.86 9.93
C LEU A 280 12.11 -14.35 8.98
N GLN A 281 10.84 -14.02 9.27
CA GLN A 281 9.73 -14.08 8.31
C GLN A 281 9.62 -12.83 7.41
N ARG A 282 10.63 -11.96 7.41
CA ARG A 282 11.00 -11.33 6.14
C ARG A 282 11.54 -12.41 5.22
N SER A 283 10.65 -12.96 4.39
CA SER A 283 11.05 -13.49 3.09
C SER A 283 12.09 -12.52 2.50
N LEU A 284 13.25 -13.05 2.11
CA LEU A 284 14.15 -12.31 1.21
C LEU A 284 13.27 -11.81 0.06
N PRO A 285 13.35 -10.51 -0.34
CA PRO A 285 12.42 -9.92 -1.28
C PRO A 285 12.25 -10.85 -2.46
N VAL A 286 11.04 -11.42 -2.58
CA VAL A 286 10.80 -12.52 -3.52
C VAL A 286 11.00 -11.94 -4.90
N ASP A 287 12.11 -12.33 -5.51
CA ASP A 287 12.45 -11.95 -6.87
C ASP A 287 11.30 -12.37 -7.77
N VAL A 288 10.55 -11.38 -8.24
CA VAL A 288 9.30 -11.57 -8.99
C VAL A 288 9.56 -12.30 -10.31
N SER A 289 10.79 -12.26 -10.84
CA SER A 289 11.20 -13.09 -11.99
C SER A 289 11.22 -14.60 -11.67
N LYS A 290 11.36 -14.98 -10.39
CA LYS A 290 11.30 -16.35 -9.86
C LYS A 290 9.89 -16.81 -9.48
N LEU A 291 8.87 -15.96 -9.62
CA LEU A 291 7.47 -16.42 -9.75
C LEU A 291 7.31 -17.09 -11.13
N THR A 292 7.99 -18.23 -11.32
CA THR A 292 7.88 -19.07 -12.50
C THR A 292 6.47 -19.63 -12.54
N GLY A 293 5.69 -19.21 -13.53
CA GLY A 293 4.28 -19.60 -13.64
C GLY A 293 4.11 -21.12 -13.62
N GLY A 294 3.06 -21.56 -12.92
CA GLY A 294 2.55 -22.94 -13.03
C GLY A 294 2.16 -23.31 -14.48
N PRO A 295 1.76 -24.57 -14.73
CA PRO A 295 1.50 -25.07 -16.07
C PRO A 295 0.55 -24.17 -16.87
N ILE A 296 0.76 -24.12 -18.19
CA ILE A 296 0.17 -23.11 -19.09
C ILE A 296 -1.36 -23.17 -19.08
N TYR A 297 -2.00 -22.26 -18.34
CA TYR A 297 -3.44 -22.02 -18.42
C TYR A 297 -3.78 -21.14 -19.61
N THR A 298 -4.93 -21.42 -20.21
CA THR A 298 -5.49 -20.59 -21.27
C THR A 298 -5.89 -19.22 -20.71
N THR A 299 -5.13 -18.17 -21.07
CA THR A 299 -5.60 -16.80 -20.87
C THR A 299 -6.80 -16.57 -21.77
N GLY A 300 -7.90 -16.11 -21.20
CA GLY A 300 -9.11 -15.83 -21.97
C GLY A 300 -10.09 -15.04 -21.15
N SER A 301 -11.10 -14.49 -21.84
CA SER A 301 -12.17 -13.72 -21.23
C SER A 301 -13.54 -14.16 -21.73
N SER A 302 -14.53 -13.93 -20.90
CA SER A 302 -15.94 -13.97 -21.26
C SER A 302 -16.66 -12.77 -20.64
N VAL A 303 -17.94 -12.64 -20.92
CA VAL A 303 -18.78 -11.54 -20.42
C VAL A 303 -20.12 -12.13 -19.99
N ILE A 304 -20.56 -11.78 -18.78
CA ILE A 304 -21.94 -12.01 -18.33
C ILE A 304 -22.70 -10.72 -18.61
N THR A 305 -23.45 -10.66 -19.71
CA THR A 305 -24.20 -9.47 -20.13
C THR A 305 -25.49 -9.31 -19.32
N ALA A 306 -25.81 -8.08 -18.93
CA ALA A 306 -27.07 -7.75 -18.28
C ALA A 306 -28.25 -7.82 -19.27
N ASN A 307 -29.43 -8.24 -18.80
CA ASN A 307 -30.63 -8.18 -19.63
C ASN A 307 -31.05 -6.71 -19.88
N SER A 308 -31.93 -6.50 -20.87
CA SER A 308 -32.49 -5.17 -21.13
C SER A 308 -33.21 -4.63 -19.88
N GLY A 309 -32.90 -3.38 -19.50
CA GLY A 309 -33.42 -2.75 -18.28
C GLY A 309 -32.70 -3.11 -16.97
N GLU A 310 -31.76 -4.06 -16.98
CA GLU A 310 -31.02 -4.49 -15.79
C GLU A 310 -29.59 -3.92 -15.73
N PHE A 311 -29.00 -3.93 -14.53
CA PHE A 311 -27.61 -3.56 -14.27
C PHE A 311 -26.99 -4.57 -13.31
N TYR A 312 -25.84 -5.15 -13.67
CA TYR A 312 -25.16 -6.18 -12.87
C TYR A 312 -23.98 -5.56 -12.14
N ARG A 313 -23.96 -5.70 -10.81
CA ARG A 313 -23.04 -4.99 -9.93
C ARG A 313 -22.53 -5.84 -8.78
N LEU A 314 -21.47 -5.35 -8.13
CA LEU A 314 -20.96 -5.86 -6.85
C LEU A 314 -20.60 -7.36 -6.86
N PRO A 315 -19.72 -7.82 -7.77
CA PRO A 315 -19.36 -9.23 -7.85
C PRO A 315 -18.50 -9.67 -6.66
N SER A 316 -18.82 -10.83 -6.09
CA SER A 316 -18.04 -11.50 -5.05
C SER A 316 -17.87 -12.98 -5.40
N LEU A 317 -16.62 -13.46 -5.43
CA LEU A 317 -16.21 -14.74 -6.00
C LEU A 317 -15.33 -15.52 -5.04
N ILE A 318 -15.64 -16.81 -4.88
CA ILE A 318 -14.88 -17.76 -4.08
C ILE A 318 -14.64 -19.07 -4.85
N LYS A 319 -13.56 -19.77 -4.53
CA LYS A 319 -13.30 -21.15 -4.97
C LYS A 319 -13.66 -22.12 -3.85
N SER A 320 -14.21 -23.29 -4.18
CA SER A 320 -14.30 -24.43 -3.27
C SER A 320 -12.93 -25.07 -3.05
N SER A 321 -12.55 -25.37 -1.82
CA SER A 321 -11.39 -26.23 -1.56
C SER A 321 -11.64 -27.71 -1.88
N PHE A 322 -12.90 -28.10 -2.08
CA PHE A 322 -13.29 -29.50 -2.25
C PHE A 322 -13.40 -29.97 -3.70
N SER A 323 -13.27 -29.05 -4.66
CA SER A 323 -13.45 -29.33 -6.09
C SER A 323 -12.95 -28.15 -6.94
N ALA A 324 -12.83 -28.36 -8.25
CA ALA A 324 -12.62 -27.29 -9.21
C ALA A 324 -13.85 -26.34 -9.38
N ARG A 325 -14.74 -26.21 -8.39
CA ARG A 325 -15.89 -25.28 -8.47
C ARG A 325 -15.53 -23.91 -7.90
N SER A 326 -15.93 -22.86 -8.61
CA SER A 326 -16.04 -21.50 -8.09
C SER A 326 -17.49 -21.03 -8.07
N PHE A 327 -17.80 -20.18 -7.11
CA PHE A 327 -19.13 -19.64 -6.85
C PHE A 327 -19.08 -18.12 -6.89
N LEU A 328 -19.96 -17.53 -7.71
CA LEU A 328 -20.08 -16.09 -7.90
C LEU A 328 -21.46 -15.64 -7.38
N VAL A 329 -21.47 -14.58 -6.58
CA VAL A 329 -22.68 -13.80 -6.29
C VAL A 329 -22.52 -12.37 -6.80
N TYR A 330 -23.62 -11.76 -7.21
CA TYR A 330 -23.69 -10.36 -7.64
C TYR A 330 -25.11 -9.82 -7.46
N ALA A 331 -25.23 -8.49 -7.40
CA ALA A 331 -26.50 -7.79 -7.37
C ALA A 331 -27.00 -7.52 -8.79
N VAL A 332 -28.30 -7.70 -9.02
CA VAL A 332 -29.00 -7.25 -10.23
C VAL A 332 -29.94 -6.12 -9.85
N LEU A 333 -29.65 -4.91 -10.32
CA LEU A 333 -30.48 -3.72 -10.14
C LEU A 333 -31.41 -3.55 -11.34
N VAL A 334 -32.65 -3.15 -11.09
CA VAL A 334 -33.69 -2.98 -12.11
C VAL A 334 -34.29 -1.58 -12.01
N GLY A 335 -34.47 -0.92 -13.16
CA GLY A 335 -35.02 0.42 -13.27
C GLY A 335 -33.96 1.52 -13.25
N THR A 336 -33.08 1.55 -12.25
CA THR A 336 -31.94 2.48 -12.21
C THR A 336 -30.63 1.76 -11.84
N ASN A 337 -29.49 2.43 -12.05
CA ASN A 337 -28.17 1.94 -11.68
C ASN A 337 -27.61 2.55 -10.38
N ASN A 338 -28.43 3.30 -9.64
CA ASN A 338 -28.06 3.89 -8.36
C ASN A 338 -27.77 2.78 -7.32
N ASP A 339 -26.96 3.11 -6.32
CA ASP A 339 -26.78 2.23 -5.14
C ASP A 339 -28.13 2.00 -4.43
N ILE A 340 -28.29 0.88 -3.72
CA ILE A 340 -29.57 0.55 -3.09
C ILE A 340 -29.99 1.56 -2.03
N GLY A 341 -31.30 1.76 -1.90
CA GLY A 341 -31.87 2.74 -0.97
C GLY A 341 -31.71 4.20 -1.42
N GLN A 342 -31.24 4.47 -2.64
CA GLN A 342 -31.20 5.82 -3.23
C GLN A 342 -32.46 6.13 -4.05
N SER A 343 -33.22 5.12 -4.48
CA SER A 343 -34.45 5.26 -5.26
C SER A 343 -35.63 4.56 -4.58
N ALA A 344 -36.79 5.22 -4.55
CA ALA A 344 -38.03 4.66 -3.99
C ALA A 344 -38.72 3.65 -4.91
N THR A 345 -38.29 3.52 -6.17
CA THR A 345 -38.96 2.70 -7.20
C THR A 345 -38.07 1.61 -7.79
N GLN A 346 -36.75 1.68 -7.54
CA GLN A 346 -35.79 0.64 -7.93
C GLN A 346 -36.11 -0.67 -7.22
N THR A 347 -35.90 -1.78 -7.91
CA THR A 347 -35.87 -3.12 -7.30
C THR A 347 -34.53 -3.79 -7.56
N SER A 348 -34.15 -4.74 -6.71
CA SER A 348 -32.95 -5.54 -6.95
C SER A 348 -33.00 -6.91 -6.27
N ARG A 349 -32.25 -7.85 -6.85
CA ARG A 349 -32.12 -9.24 -6.38
C ARG A 349 -30.65 -9.66 -6.37
N ILE A 350 -30.34 -10.74 -5.66
CA ILE A 350 -29.01 -11.35 -5.65
C ILE A 350 -29.04 -12.63 -6.46
N GLU A 351 -28.16 -12.71 -7.47
CA GLU A 351 -28.00 -13.90 -8.30
C GLU A 351 -26.71 -14.65 -7.95
N PHE A 352 -26.83 -15.98 -7.91
CA PHE A 352 -25.76 -16.94 -7.70
C PHE A 352 -25.48 -17.70 -8.98
N ARG A 353 -24.19 -17.93 -9.27
CA ARG A 353 -23.75 -18.81 -10.35
C ARG A 353 -22.60 -19.69 -9.92
N THR A 354 -22.52 -20.85 -10.55
CA THR A 354 -21.40 -21.79 -10.39
C THR A 354 -20.58 -21.88 -11.67
N THR A 355 -19.30 -22.17 -11.55
CA THR A 355 -18.44 -22.58 -12.67
C THR A 355 -17.49 -23.67 -12.21
N ASN A 356 -17.05 -24.55 -13.10
CA ASN A 356 -15.97 -25.50 -12.82
C ASN A 356 -14.61 -24.86 -13.15
N ASN A 357 -14.31 -23.71 -12.51
CA ASN A 357 -13.12 -22.89 -12.76
C ASN A 357 -12.91 -22.58 -14.25
N ASN A 358 -14.01 -22.28 -14.95
CA ASN A 358 -14.04 -21.95 -16.37
C ASN A 358 -14.54 -20.51 -16.56
N LEU A 359 -14.26 -19.94 -17.74
CA LEU A 359 -14.79 -18.64 -18.13
C LEU A 359 -16.32 -18.61 -18.27
N THR A 360 -16.98 -19.76 -18.40
CA THR A 360 -18.45 -19.85 -18.48
C THR A 360 -19.06 -20.20 -17.13
N PHE A 361 -20.15 -19.52 -16.78
CA PHE A 361 -20.92 -19.72 -15.57
C PHE A 361 -22.27 -20.36 -15.87
N SER A 362 -22.85 -21.05 -14.89
CA SER A 362 -24.21 -21.60 -14.95
C SER A 362 -25.26 -20.52 -15.20
N SER A 363 -26.47 -20.94 -15.57
CA SER A 363 -27.68 -20.12 -15.39
C SER A 363 -27.76 -19.61 -13.94
N PRO A 364 -28.31 -18.41 -13.69
CA PRO A 364 -28.39 -17.85 -12.36
C PRO A 364 -29.45 -18.55 -11.51
N THR A 365 -29.17 -18.69 -10.23
CA THR A 365 -30.15 -19.00 -9.18
C THR A 365 -30.34 -17.75 -8.35
N VAL A 366 -31.58 -17.34 -8.09
CA VAL A 366 -31.85 -16.17 -7.22
C VAL A 366 -31.77 -16.65 -5.76
N ILE A 367 -30.92 -16.01 -4.96
CA ILE A 367 -30.74 -16.36 -3.54
C ILE A 367 -31.84 -15.73 -2.66
N SER A 368 -32.20 -14.48 -2.94
CA SER A 368 -33.16 -13.72 -2.13
C SER A 368 -34.12 -12.95 -3.02
N ASN A 369 -35.41 -13.21 -2.80
CA ASN A 369 -36.54 -12.34 -3.15
C ASN A 369 -37.31 -11.88 -1.89
N ASP A 370 -36.84 -12.26 -0.69
CA ASP A 370 -37.62 -12.14 0.53
C ASP A 370 -37.48 -10.78 1.22
N GLY A 371 -38.61 -10.24 1.68
CA GLY A 371 -38.70 -9.18 2.67
C GLY A 371 -38.77 -7.75 2.13
N GLU A 372 -37.91 -7.37 1.18
CA GLU A 372 -37.71 -5.96 0.82
C GLU A 372 -37.45 -5.69 -0.66
N GLN A 373 -37.68 -4.43 -1.04
CA GLN A 373 -37.73 -3.97 -2.44
C GLN A 373 -36.40 -4.16 -3.19
N GLN A 374 -35.27 -3.99 -2.49
CA GLN A 374 -33.94 -3.95 -3.07
C GLN A 374 -32.96 -4.80 -2.25
N ALA A 375 -32.54 -5.97 -2.74
CA ALA A 375 -31.43 -6.76 -2.17
C ALA A 375 -30.11 -6.51 -2.92
N SER A 376 -29.00 -6.30 -2.20
CA SER A 376 -27.66 -6.00 -2.74
C SER A 376 -26.57 -6.31 -1.70
N GLU A 377 -25.36 -5.79 -1.92
CA GLU A 377 -24.17 -5.96 -1.08
C GLU A 377 -23.84 -7.43 -0.74
N PRO A 378 -23.80 -8.35 -1.73
CA PRO A 378 -23.63 -9.77 -1.45
C PRO A 378 -22.17 -10.12 -1.12
N SER A 379 -21.95 -10.70 0.06
CA SER A 379 -20.70 -11.29 0.50
C SER A 379 -20.84 -12.81 0.61
N ILE A 380 -19.85 -13.57 0.12
CA ILE A 380 -19.92 -15.04 0.05
C ILE A 380 -18.71 -15.70 0.72
N ALA A 381 -18.96 -16.80 1.43
CA ALA A 381 -17.95 -17.68 2.01
C ALA A 381 -18.14 -19.12 1.53
N PHE A 382 -17.04 -19.89 1.42
CA PHE A 382 -17.10 -21.34 1.47
C PHE A 382 -16.46 -21.78 2.78
N ASP A 383 -17.31 -22.20 3.70
CA ASP A 383 -16.92 -22.73 5.00
C ASP A 383 -16.52 -24.19 4.84
N GLU A 384 -15.22 -24.39 4.64
CA GLU A 384 -14.62 -25.69 4.39
C GLU A 384 -14.85 -26.68 5.54
N LYS A 385 -14.85 -26.20 6.78
CA LYS A 385 -15.07 -27.03 7.96
C LYS A 385 -16.47 -27.65 7.97
N ARG A 386 -17.47 -26.92 7.46
CA ARG A 386 -18.88 -27.34 7.44
C ARG A 386 -19.37 -27.79 6.05
N GLY A 387 -18.58 -27.62 5.00
CA GLY A 387 -18.98 -27.88 3.61
C GLY A 387 -20.06 -26.93 3.09
N ARG A 388 -20.17 -25.73 3.68
CA ARG A 388 -21.31 -24.83 3.57
C ARG A 388 -20.95 -23.58 2.78
N ILE A 389 -21.81 -23.16 1.85
CA ILE A 389 -21.74 -21.82 1.26
C ILE A 389 -22.52 -20.87 2.16
N TRP A 390 -21.92 -19.76 2.58
CA TRP A 390 -22.61 -18.69 3.30
C TRP A 390 -22.79 -17.49 2.37
N VAL A 391 -23.95 -16.84 2.40
CA VAL A 391 -24.18 -15.54 1.76
C VAL A 391 -24.78 -14.58 2.78
N PHE A 392 -24.03 -13.51 3.02
CA PHE A 392 -24.47 -12.35 3.79
C PHE A 392 -24.82 -11.23 2.81
N TYR A 393 -25.88 -10.48 3.10
CA TYR A 393 -26.35 -9.43 2.22
C TYR A 393 -27.16 -8.37 2.93
N THR A 394 -27.43 -7.27 2.22
CA THR A 394 -28.18 -6.13 2.73
C THR A 394 -29.41 -5.88 1.87
N THR A 395 -30.50 -5.42 2.50
CA THR A 395 -31.70 -4.98 1.82
C THR A 395 -32.08 -3.54 2.18
N ALA A 396 -32.83 -2.91 1.27
CA ALA A 396 -33.45 -1.61 1.43
C ALA A 396 -34.91 -1.64 0.99
N ARG A 397 -35.77 -0.90 1.69
CA ARG A 397 -37.13 -0.57 1.27
C ARG A 397 -37.25 0.94 1.08
N GLY A 398 -37.63 1.39 -0.12
CA GLY A 398 -37.71 2.81 -0.42
C GLY A 398 -36.35 3.52 -0.41
N GLN A 399 -36.33 4.78 0.06
CA GLN A 399 -35.12 5.60 0.16
C GLN A 399 -34.55 5.58 1.59
N VAL A 400 -33.71 4.59 1.87
CA VAL A 400 -33.09 4.35 3.20
C VAL A 400 -31.56 4.22 3.14
N GLY A 401 -30.96 4.53 1.99
CA GLY A 401 -29.52 4.46 1.78
C GLY A 401 -28.72 5.53 2.53
N VAL A 402 -27.40 5.52 2.35
CA VAL A 402 -26.51 6.53 2.93
C VAL A 402 -27.00 7.93 2.51
N GLY A 403 -27.21 8.81 3.49
CA GLY A 403 -27.79 10.15 3.32
C GLY A 403 -29.32 10.23 3.42
N HIS A 404 -30.03 9.09 3.40
CA HIS A 404 -31.50 9.01 3.50
C HIS A 404 -32.00 8.21 4.70
N GLY A 405 -31.22 7.24 5.18
CA GLY A 405 -31.59 6.44 6.35
C GLY A 405 -31.57 7.21 7.67
N SER A 406 -32.14 6.60 8.72
CA SER A 406 -32.16 7.12 10.09
C SER A 406 -31.88 6.03 11.14
N SER A 407 -31.68 6.42 12.39
CA SER A 407 -31.38 5.52 13.51
C SER A 407 -32.53 4.57 13.86
N GLY A 408 -32.22 3.52 14.63
CA GLY A 408 -33.13 2.42 14.96
C GLY A 408 -32.98 1.23 14.02
N PHE A 409 -34.03 0.40 13.93
CA PHE A 409 -34.00 -0.89 13.19
C PHE A 409 -35.16 -1.04 12.20
N ASP A 410 -35.97 0.01 12.03
CA ASP A 410 -37.17 0.00 11.20
C ASP A 410 -36.81 -0.15 9.70
N PRO A 411 -37.34 -1.17 9.00
CA PRO A 411 -37.04 -1.43 7.59
C PRO A 411 -37.49 -0.31 6.64
N ASP A 412 -38.47 0.51 7.03
CA ASP A 412 -38.89 1.69 6.26
C ASP A 412 -37.94 2.90 6.46
N LYS A 413 -36.89 2.75 7.27
CA LYS A 413 -35.99 3.82 7.71
C LYS A 413 -34.50 3.51 7.62
N THR A 414 -34.10 2.25 7.55
CA THR A 414 -32.68 1.86 7.49
C THR A 414 -32.49 0.48 6.84
N PHE A 415 -31.29 0.25 6.33
CA PHE A 415 -30.87 -1.03 5.78
C PHE A 415 -31.05 -2.22 6.75
N GLN A 416 -31.58 -3.32 6.24
CA GLN A 416 -31.62 -4.60 6.95
C GLN A 416 -30.48 -5.51 6.48
N ASN A 417 -29.96 -6.31 7.41
CA ASN A 417 -28.83 -7.21 7.21
C ASN A 417 -29.27 -8.66 7.39
N TRP A 418 -28.92 -9.50 6.43
CA TRP A 418 -29.43 -10.86 6.28
C TRP A 418 -28.31 -11.87 6.07
N VAL A 419 -28.58 -13.11 6.48
CA VAL A 419 -27.73 -14.26 6.19
C VAL A 419 -28.58 -15.45 5.70
N THR A 420 -28.09 -16.14 4.68
CA THR A 420 -28.56 -17.44 4.24
C THR A 420 -27.38 -18.34 3.90
N TYR A 421 -27.60 -19.64 3.83
CA TYR A 421 -26.55 -20.61 3.51
C TYR A 421 -27.06 -21.76 2.63
N SER A 422 -26.13 -22.48 2.02
CA SER A 422 -26.40 -23.69 1.25
C SER A 422 -25.44 -24.81 1.66
N ASP A 423 -25.99 -25.91 2.16
CA ASP A 423 -25.28 -27.18 2.39
C ASP A 423 -25.28 -28.09 1.14
N THR A 424 -25.91 -27.63 0.04
CA THR A 424 -26.07 -28.34 -1.23
C THR A 424 -25.30 -27.67 -2.38
N TYR A 425 -24.25 -26.91 -2.04
CA TYR A 425 -23.39 -26.20 -3.00
C TYR A 425 -24.15 -25.26 -3.96
N GLY A 426 -25.23 -24.64 -3.45
CA GLY A 426 -26.05 -23.64 -4.12
C GLY A 426 -27.31 -24.16 -4.81
N SER A 427 -27.58 -25.47 -4.79
CA SER A 427 -28.81 -26.05 -5.37
C SER A 427 -30.07 -25.74 -4.55
N THR A 428 -29.95 -25.63 -3.22
CA THR A 428 -31.00 -25.21 -2.28
C THR A 428 -30.40 -24.29 -1.22
N TRP A 429 -31.21 -23.40 -0.68
CA TRP A 429 -30.79 -22.38 0.28
C TRP A 429 -31.66 -22.45 1.55
N SER A 430 -31.08 -22.07 2.69
CA SER A 430 -31.82 -21.90 3.93
C SER A 430 -32.78 -20.72 3.83
N GLN A 431 -33.83 -20.73 4.65
CA GLN A 431 -34.61 -19.50 4.90
C GLN A 431 -33.66 -18.40 5.39
N PRO A 432 -33.74 -17.17 4.85
CA PRO A 432 -32.91 -16.06 5.31
C PRO A 432 -33.21 -15.66 6.75
N VAL A 433 -32.16 -15.29 7.50
CA VAL A 433 -32.26 -14.80 8.87
C VAL A 433 -31.87 -13.33 8.90
N ASN A 434 -32.78 -12.46 9.33
CA ASN A 434 -32.48 -11.06 9.60
C ASN A 434 -31.66 -10.96 10.91
N ILE A 435 -30.48 -10.36 10.82
CA ILE A 435 -29.55 -10.18 11.95
C ILE A 435 -29.39 -8.70 12.35
N THR A 436 -30.16 -7.79 11.75
CA THR A 436 -30.00 -6.32 11.90
C THR A 436 -29.98 -5.87 13.35
N THR A 437 -30.94 -6.34 14.16
CA THR A 437 -31.04 -6.02 15.59
C THR A 437 -29.89 -6.58 16.44
N ILE A 438 -29.09 -7.50 15.90
CA ILE A 438 -27.92 -8.11 16.55
C ILE A 438 -26.64 -7.35 16.18
N VAL A 439 -26.48 -7.00 14.90
CA VAL A 439 -25.19 -6.48 14.36
C VAL A 439 -25.17 -4.98 14.09
N LYS A 440 -26.30 -4.33 13.79
CA LYS A 440 -26.34 -2.90 13.48
C LYS A 440 -26.26 -2.05 14.76
N PRO A 441 -25.48 -0.96 14.81
CA PRO A 441 -25.59 0.02 15.89
C PRO A 441 -26.92 0.76 15.82
N ASP A 442 -27.60 0.95 16.95
CA ASP A 442 -28.88 1.66 17.01
C ASP A 442 -28.77 3.09 16.42
N ASN A 443 -27.72 3.82 16.78
CA ASN A 443 -27.44 5.17 16.30
C ASN A 443 -26.96 5.25 14.83
N ALA A 444 -26.64 4.13 14.18
CA ALA A 444 -26.26 4.15 12.76
C ALA A 444 -27.47 4.45 11.88
N THR A 445 -27.32 5.29 10.85
CA THR A 445 -28.40 5.58 9.90
C THR A 445 -28.47 4.55 8.76
N SER A 446 -27.35 3.90 8.48
CA SER A 446 -27.22 2.79 7.52
C SER A 446 -26.12 1.83 7.98
N ALA A 447 -26.28 0.53 7.76
CA ALA A 447 -25.22 -0.46 7.99
C ALA A 447 -25.40 -1.68 7.05
N TRP A 448 -24.31 -2.16 6.45
CA TRP A 448 -24.33 -3.16 5.37
C TRP A 448 -23.07 -4.04 5.34
N THR A 449 -23.11 -5.12 4.55
CA THR A 449 -22.01 -6.07 4.36
C THR A 449 -21.30 -5.84 3.03
N PRO A 450 -20.16 -5.11 2.95
CA PRO A 450 -19.58 -4.71 1.67
C PRO A 450 -19.19 -5.91 0.79
N PRO A 451 -19.44 -5.87 -0.53
CA PRO A 451 -19.46 -7.04 -1.41
C PRO A 451 -18.08 -7.66 -1.64
N SER A 452 -17.77 -8.67 -0.82
CA SER A 452 -16.44 -9.26 -0.72
C SER A 452 -16.48 -10.75 -0.39
N PRO A 453 -15.43 -11.52 -0.75
CA PRO A 453 -15.20 -12.82 -0.15
C PRO A 453 -15.07 -12.70 1.36
N ILE A 454 -15.77 -13.57 2.08
CA ILE A 454 -15.76 -13.62 3.56
C ILE A 454 -14.55 -14.45 4.01
N CYS A 455 -13.80 -13.94 4.99
CA CYS A 455 -12.72 -14.70 5.59
C CYS A 455 -13.28 -15.83 6.46
N VAL A 456 -13.01 -17.08 6.09
CA VAL A 456 -13.16 -18.24 6.98
C VAL A 456 -11.80 -18.56 7.58
N THR A 457 -11.69 -18.53 8.90
CA THR A 457 -10.45 -18.86 9.61
C THR A 457 -10.22 -20.36 9.69
N GLY A 458 -8.98 -20.78 9.94
CA GLY A 458 -8.63 -22.19 10.17
C GLY A 458 -9.42 -22.87 11.29
N ASP A 459 -9.91 -22.14 12.30
CA ASP A 459 -10.76 -22.75 13.34
C ASP A 459 -12.26 -22.80 12.97
N GLY A 460 -12.65 -22.14 11.87
CA GLY A 460 -14.01 -22.14 11.32
C GLY A 460 -14.89 -20.99 11.82
N ASP A 461 -14.30 -19.92 12.35
CA ASP A 461 -14.99 -18.65 12.56
C ASP A 461 -15.04 -17.88 11.22
N LEU A 462 -16.13 -17.13 10.98
CA LEU A 462 -16.24 -16.27 9.81
C LEU A 462 -16.06 -14.81 10.24
N PHE A 463 -15.25 -14.06 9.49
CA PHE A 463 -15.11 -12.61 9.59
C PHE A 463 -15.74 -11.99 8.34
N VAL A 464 -17.01 -11.64 8.45
CA VAL A 464 -17.78 -10.98 7.39
C VAL A 464 -17.48 -9.49 7.42
N PRO A 465 -17.00 -8.85 6.34
CA PRO A 465 -16.79 -7.41 6.31
C PRO A 465 -18.10 -6.67 6.60
N TYR A 466 -18.05 -5.62 7.42
CA TYR A 466 -19.23 -4.90 7.88
C TYR A 466 -18.97 -3.42 8.13
N THR A 467 -19.80 -2.57 7.53
CA THR A 467 -19.64 -1.12 7.57
C THR A 467 -20.91 -0.46 8.08
N TRP A 468 -20.78 0.61 8.87
CA TRP A 468 -21.92 1.42 9.30
C TRP A 468 -21.63 2.92 9.23
N PHE A 469 -22.69 3.70 9.03
CA PHE A 469 -22.65 5.14 8.89
C PHE A 469 -23.32 5.82 10.09
N VAL A 470 -22.59 6.69 10.79
CA VAL A 470 -23.02 7.44 11.97
C VAL A 470 -22.49 8.87 11.80
N ASP A 471 -23.34 9.88 12.02
CA ASP A 471 -22.97 11.31 12.08
C ASP A 471 -22.08 11.81 10.92
N GLY A 472 -22.31 11.31 9.70
CA GLY A 472 -21.54 11.66 8.51
C GLY A 472 -20.27 10.84 8.28
N ILE A 473 -19.98 9.87 9.14
CA ILE A 473 -18.71 9.11 9.18
C ILE A 473 -18.95 7.63 8.89
N PHE A 474 -18.14 7.06 8.00
CA PHE A 474 -18.06 5.61 7.78
C PHE A 474 -17.20 4.94 8.85
N ASN A 475 -17.69 3.85 9.42
CA ASN A 475 -16.97 3.06 10.41
C ASN A 475 -16.83 1.64 9.89
N GLN A 476 -15.64 1.07 10.07
CA GLN A 476 -15.27 -0.23 9.50
C GLN A 476 -15.14 -1.27 10.59
N GLY A 477 -15.73 -2.42 10.36
CA GLY A 477 -15.64 -3.56 11.24
C GLY A 477 -15.97 -4.87 10.56
N CYS A 478 -16.33 -5.87 11.35
CA CYS A 478 -16.78 -7.15 10.85
C CYS A 478 -17.92 -7.71 11.69
N ILE A 479 -18.74 -8.57 11.09
CA ILE A 479 -19.58 -9.52 11.82
C ILE A 479 -18.72 -10.76 12.02
N ARG A 480 -18.35 -11.06 13.27
CA ARG A 480 -17.76 -12.34 13.63
C ARG A 480 -18.88 -13.35 13.83
N VAL A 481 -18.80 -14.46 13.10
CA VAL A 481 -19.73 -15.59 13.21
C VAL A 481 -18.99 -16.74 13.86
N GLN A 482 -19.52 -17.23 14.98
CA GLN A 482 -18.93 -18.31 15.76
C GLN A 482 -19.96 -19.41 15.99
N VAL A 483 -19.51 -20.65 16.18
CA VAL A 483 -20.38 -21.77 16.57
C VAL A 483 -20.32 -21.98 18.08
N LYS A 484 -21.49 -22.06 18.70
CA LYS A 484 -21.66 -22.40 20.11
C LYS A 484 -21.60 -23.93 20.30
N SER A 485 -21.46 -24.36 21.54
CA SER A 485 -21.42 -25.78 21.92
C SER A 485 -22.68 -26.59 21.53
N ASP A 486 -23.83 -25.93 21.34
CA ASP A 486 -25.08 -26.53 20.87
C ASP A 486 -25.20 -26.63 19.33
N GLY A 487 -24.17 -26.20 18.58
CA GLY A 487 -24.16 -26.16 17.12
C GLY A 487 -24.88 -24.94 16.51
N SER A 488 -25.48 -24.07 17.32
CA SER A 488 -26.04 -22.80 16.86
C SER A 488 -24.96 -21.75 16.56
N PHE A 489 -25.30 -20.74 15.77
CA PHE A 489 -24.40 -19.65 15.42
C PHE A 489 -24.67 -18.41 16.27
N SER A 490 -23.60 -17.75 16.72
CA SER A 490 -23.65 -16.38 17.25
C SER A 490 -23.10 -15.40 16.23
N TYR A 491 -23.69 -14.21 16.17
CA TYR A 491 -23.24 -13.09 15.36
C TYR A 491 -22.87 -11.95 16.31
N SER A 492 -21.69 -11.35 16.13
CA SER A 492 -21.26 -10.18 16.91
C SER A 492 -20.59 -9.15 16.01
N ARG A 493 -20.93 -7.87 16.19
CA ARG A 493 -20.21 -6.76 15.54
C ARG A 493 -18.91 -6.51 16.29
N GLN A 494 -17.80 -6.46 15.57
CA GLN A 494 -16.50 -6.01 16.05
C GLN A 494 -16.04 -4.80 15.22
N LEU A 495 -15.28 -3.90 15.84
CA LEU A 495 -14.70 -2.72 15.19
C LEU A 495 -13.29 -3.05 14.67
N ILE A 496 -12.94 -2.50 13.51
CA ILE A 496 -11.59 -2.50 12.94
C ILE A 496 -11.03 -1.07 12.95
N LEU A 497 -11.81 -0.10 12.48
CA LEU A 497 -11.40 1.30 12.33
C LEU A 497 -12.60 2.24 12.54
N PHE A 498 -12.46 3.22 13.43
CA PHE A 498 -13.29 4.42 13.43
C PHE A 498 -12.84 5.33 12.29
N GLY A 499 -13.79 5.80 11.46
CA GLY A 499 -13.50 6.88 10.52
C GLY A 499 -13.42 8.24 11.23
N SER A 500 -13.02 9.27 10.50
CA SER A 500 -13.07 10.66 10.98
C SER A 500 -13.39 11.66 9.88
N THR A 501 -13.80 12.86 10.29
CA THR A 501 -14.11 13.99 9.41
C THR A 501 -12.88 14.64 8.78
N ALA A 502 -11.67 14.30 9.24
CA ALA A 502 -10.41 14.83 8.70
C ALA A 502 -10.01 14.21 7.35
N GLY A 503 -10.66 13.11 6.94
CA GLY A 503 -10.30 12.31 5.77
C GLY A 503 -9.15 11.34 6.03
N GLY A 504 -8.94 10.38 5.12
CA GLY A 504 -7.84 9.40 5.20
C GLY A 504 -8.05 8.24 6.19
N GLN A 505 -9.30 7.93 6.56
CA GLN A 505 -9.65 6.85 7.50
C GLN A 505 -10.86 6.00 7.03
N GLY A 506 -11.01 5.81 5.72
CA GLY A 506 -11.86 4.77 5.14
C GLY A 506 -13.19 5.25 4.59
N GLY A 507 -13.44 4.91 3.32
CA GLY A 507 -14.76 4.78 2.74
C GLY A 507 -15.38 3.42 3.07
N GLY A 508 -16.60 3.16 2.63
CA GLY A 508 -17.42 2.09 3.20
C GLY A 508 -17.20 0.65 2.76
N GLU A 509 -16.12 0.33 2.04
CA GLU A 509 -15.90 -1.03 1.46
C GLU A 509 -14.61 -1.67 1.93
N GLN A 510 -14.64 -2.98 2.15
CA GLN A 510 -13.52 -3.71 2.72
C GLN A 510 -13.58 -5.21 2.43
N GLN A 511 -12.46 -5.89 2.62
CA GLN A 511 -12.33 -7.35 2.54
C GLN A 511 -11.31 -7.82 3.60
N ILE A 512 -11.54 -9.00 4.19
CA ILE A 512 -10.66 -9.60 5.20
C ILE A 512 -10.11 -10.94 4.68
N VAL A 513 -8.89 -11.30 5.06
CA VAL A 513 -8.27 -12.62 4.84
C VAL A 513 -7.45 -13.04 6.07
N GLN A 514 -7.18 -14.35 6.22
CA GLN A 514 -6.25 -14.90 7.22
C GLN A 514 -4.96 -15.37 6.54
N LEU A 515 -3.82 -14.80 6.91
CA LEU A 515 -2.51 -15.13 6.32
C LEU A 515 -1.92 -16.44 6.88
N GLY A 516 -0.79 -16.90 6.33
CA GLY A 516 -0.17 -18.19 6.70
C GLY A 516 0.22 -18.32 8.18
N ASP A 517 0.60 -17.21 8.82
CA ASP A 517 0.91 -17.17 10.27
C ASP A 517 -0.33 -17.36 11.17
N GLY A 518 -1.54 -17.30 10.60
CA GLY A 518 -2.84 -17.43 11.27
C GLY A 518 -3.47 -16.10 11.68
N SER A 519 -2.80 -14.97 11.50
CA SER A 519 -3.35 -13.65 11.83
C SER A 519 -4.08 -13.01 10.63
N LEU A 520 -4.97 -12.06 10.92
CA LEU A 520 -5.87 -11.46 9.94
C LEU A 520 -5.26 -10.23 9.27
N LEU A 521 -5.67 -9.97 8.02
CA LEU A 521 -5.41 -8.74 7.28
C LEU A 521 -6.73 -8.23 6.70
N ALA A 522 -7.08 -6.98 7.01
CA ALA A 522 -8.22 -6.26 6.46
C ALA A 522 -7.72 -5.23 5.44
N MET A 523 -8.29 -5.25 4.24
CA MET A 523 -8.13 -4.23 3.21
C MET A 523 -9.36 -3.34 3.23
N ILE A 524 -9.18 -2.03 3.41
CA ILE A 524 -10.24 -1.04 3.54
C ILE A 524 -10.08 0.01 2.44
N ARG A 525 -11.12 0.21 1.62
CA ARG A 525 -11.20 1.30 0.64
C ARG A 525 -11.20 2.63 1.39
N ASP A 526 -10.39 3.56 0.92
CA ASP A 526 -10.27 4.93 1.41
C ASP A 526 -10.17 5.88 0.20
N TYR A 527 -10.24 7.19 0.44
CA TYR A 527 -10.05 8.19 -0.60
C TYR A 527 -9.48 9.49 -0.04
N PHE A 528 -8.73 10.20 -0.89
CA PHE A 528 -8.08 11.46 -0.55
C PHE A 528 -8.18 12.44 -1.73
N ASN A 529 -8.15 13.73 -1.41
CA ASN A 529 -8.14 14.77 -2.43
C ASN A 529 -6.69 15.15 -2.73
N ASP A 530 -6.26 14.91 -3.97
CA ASP A 530 -4.97 15.31 -4.51
C ASP A 530 -5.17 16.36 -5.59
N SER A 531 -4.66 17.57 -5.34
CA SER A 531 -4.73 18.70 -6.26
C SER A 531 -6.16 18.99 -6.78
N GLY A 532 -7.16 18.83 -5.89
CA GLY A 532 -8.58 19.02 -6.18
C GLY A 532 -9.31 17.80 -6.77
N ASN A 533 -8.61 16.68 -7.03
CA ASN A 533 -9.22 15.45 -7.56
C ASN A 533 -9.29 14.36 -6.48
N THR A 534 -10.43 13.68 -6.35
CA THR A 534 -10.59 12.58 -5.39
C THR A 534 -10.00 11.27 -5.93
N LYS A 535 -8.82 10.89 -5.45
CA LYS A 535 -8.17 9.60 -5.70
C LYS A 535 -8.60 8.55 -4.64
N GLY A 536 -8.42 7.28 -4.96
CA GLY A 536 -8.64 6.18 -4.02
C GLY A 536 -7.37 5.67 -3.37
N ARG A 537 -7.56 4.93 -2.28
CA ARG A 537 -6.52 4.19 -1.57
C ARG A 537 -7.13 2.89 -1.06
N GLN A 538 -6.34 1.83 -0.96
CA GLN A 538 -6.67 0.68 -0.13
C GLN A 538 -5.69 0.69 1.05
N GLN A 539 -6.21 0.82 2.26
CA GLN A 539 -5.44 0.77 3.51
C GLN A 539 -5.49 -0.66 4.07
N PHE A 540 -4.38 -1.13 4.61
CA PHE A 540 -4.26 -2.48 5.17
C PHE A 540 -4.05 -2.43 6.69
N TYR A 541 -4.85 -3.21 7.40
CA TYR A 541 -4.83 -3.33 8.85
C TYR A 541 -4.60 -4.77 9.28
N ARG A 542 -3.70 -5.00 10.25
CA ARG A 542 -3.27 -6.31 10.73
C ARG A 542 -3.85 -6.58 12.12
N SER A 543 -4.27 -7.81 12.39
CA SER A 543 -4.72 -8.24 13.74
C SER A 543 -4.33 -9.68 14.05
N TYR A 544 -3.68 -9.87 15.20
CA TYR A 544 -3.19 -11.19 15.66
C TYR A 544 -4.21 -11.95 16.53
N ASP A 545 -5.19 -11.25 17.11
CA ASP A 545 -6.23 -11.76 18.00
C ASP A 545 -7.65 -11.69 17.38
N GLY A 546 -7.80 -10.99 16.25
CA GLY A 546 -9.08 -10.70 15.61
C GLY A 546 -9.91 -9.62 16.32
N VAL A 547 -9.29 -8.83 17.22
CA VAL A 547 -9.96 -7.80 18.03
C VAL A 547 -9.19 -6.47 17.93
N ASN A 548 -7.88 -6.49 18.13
CA ASN A 548 -7.02 -5.33 18.05
C ASN A 548 -6.41 -5.24 16.65
N TRP A 549 -6.62 -4.10 15.98
CA TRP A 549 -6.19 -3.87 14.60
C TRP A 549 -5.20 -2.70 14.52
N SER A 550 -4.09 -2.90 13.81
CA SER A 550 -3.05 -1.89 13.60
C SER A 550 -2.88 -1.59 12.12
N TYR A 551 -2.69 -0.32 11.76
CA TYR A 551 -2.37 0.06 10.38
C TYR A 551 -1.01 -0.53 9.99
N GLN A 552 -0.93 -1.10 8.78
CA GLN A 552 0.26 -1.78 8.29
C GLN A 552 0.84 -1.13 7.03
N SER A 553 0.01 -0.86 6.01
CA SER A 553 0.44 -0.31 4.72
C SER A 553 -0.74 0.24 3.92
N SER A 554 -0.48 0.79 2.73
CA SER A 554 -1.54 1.18 1.78
C SER A 554 -1.06 1.18 0.33
N ILE A 555 -1.99 1.03 -0.62
CA ILE A 555 -1.76 1.24 -2.06
C ILE A 555 -2.71 2.30 -2.62
N ASP A 556 -2.25 3.13 -3.55
CA ASP A 556 -3.10 4.13 -4.23
C ASP A 556 -3.77 3.52 -5.47
N THR A 557 -5.08 3.74 -5.59
CA THR A 557 -5.95 3.17 -6.64
C THR A 557 -6.98 4.21 -7.09
N THR A 558 -7.80 3.93 -8.09
CA THR A 558 -9.03 4.72 -8.27
C THR A 558 -9.97 4.54 -7.06
N ASN A 559 -10.79 5.56 -6.75
CA ASN A 559 -11.77 5.53 -5.65
C ASN A 559 -12.90 4.52 -5.94
N CYS A 560 -12.64 3.24 -5.62
CA CYS A 560 -13.49 2.07 -5.88
C CYS A 560 -13.07 0.89 -4.99
N LYS A 561 -13.90 -0.16 -4.92
CA LYS A 561 -13.59 -1.42 -4.23
C LYS A 561 -12.51 -2.22 -4.97
N ALA A 562 -11.45 -2.61 -4.27
CA ALA A 562 -10.49 -3.59 -4.75
C ALA A 562 -10.92 -5.03 -4.41
N GLY A 563 -10.51 -6.00 -5.22
CA GLY A 563 -10.59 -7.43 -4.89
C GLY A 563 -9.28 -7.89 -4.24
N MET A 564 -9.33 -8.79 -3.26
CA MET A 564 -8.14 -9.39 -2.65
C MET A 564 -8.24 -10.92 -2.66
N CYS A 565 -7.12 -11.64 -2.79
CA CYS A 565 -7.05 -13.07 -2.51
C CYS A 565 -5.66 -13.50 -2.05
N LEU A 566 -5.57 -14.74 -1.57
CA LEU A 566 -4.30 -15.38 -1.25
C LEU A 566 -3.87 -16.28 -2.41
N TYR A 567 -2.57 -16.30 -2.66
CA TYR A 567 -1.90 -17.09 -3.67
C TYR A 567 -0.78 -17.89 -3.01
N ALA A 568 -0.68 -19.16 -3.36
CA ALA A 568 0.40 -20.04 -2.95
C ALA A 568 1.47 -20.05 -4.04
N SER A 569 2.67 -19.51 -3.78
CA SER A 569 3.73 -19.55 -4.79
C SER A 569 4.24 -20.98 -5.07
N MET A 570 3.95 -21.95 -4.20
CA MET A 570 4.45 -23.34 -4.20
C MET A 570 5.99 -23.50 -4.09
N ALA A 571 6.77 -22.52 -4.54
CA ALA A 571 8.23 -22.47 -4.49
C ALA A 571 8.81 -22.34 -3.06
N SER A 572 8.02 -21.81 -2.12
CA SER A 572 8.37 -21.63 -0.71
C SER A 572 7.95 -22.81 0.20
N GLY A 573 7.10 -23.71 -0.31
CA GLY A 573 6.42 -24.74 0.48
C GLY A 573 5.16 -24.28 1.23
N ASP A 574 4.93 -22.96 1.36
CA ASP A 574 3.75 -22.38 2.03
C ASP A 574 2.55 -22.26 1.06
N SER A 575 1.33 -22.32 1.60
CA SER A 575 0.07 -22.20 0.86
C SER A 575 -0.54 -20.80 0.89
N ARG A 576 0.05 -19.85 1.64
CA ARG A 576 -0.48 -18.47 1.81
C ARG A 576 0.63 -17.39 1.85
N ASP A 577 1.73 -17.59 1.12
CA ASP A 577 2.88 -16.66 1.11
C ASP A 577 2.66 -15.36 0.36
N THR A 578 1.70 -15.32 -0.56
CA THR A 578 1.48 -14.17 -1.45
C THR A 578 0.06 -13.64 -1.33
N ILE A 579 -0.08 -12.32 -1.20
CA ILE A 579 -1.37 -11.61 -1.24
C ILE A 579 -1.49 -10.92 -2.59
N LEU A 580 -2.59 -11.16 -3.31
CA LEU A 580 -2.89 -10.50 -4.58
C LEU A 580 -4.05 -9.52 -4.39
N VAL A 581 -3.92 -8.32 -4.92
CA VAL A 581 -4.97 -7.30 -4.91
C VAL A 581 -5.25 -6.82 -6.34
N THR A 582 -6.52 -6.67 -6.73
CA THR A 582 -6.93 -6.14 -8.03
C THR A 582 -7.73 -4.85 -7.88
N ALA A 583 -7.32 -3.78 -8.56
CA ALA A 583 -7.99 -2.49 -8.53
C ALA A 583 -7.77 -1.69 -9.83
N PRO A 584 -8.72 -0.82 -10.25
CA PRO A 584 -8.52 0.07 -11.38
C PRO A 584 -7.54 1.20 -11.06
N THR A 585 -6.72 1.58 -12.04
CA THR A 585 -5.75 2.69 -11.93
C THR A 585 -6.03 3.85 -12.90
N GLY A 586 -6.98 3.71 -13.81
CA GLY A 586 -7.09 4.61 -14.96
C GLY A 586 -6.16 4.19 -16.09
N ASN A 587 -6.58 4.39 -17.35
CA ASN A 587 -5.80 4.04 -18.54
C ASN A 587 -4.45 4.80 -18.65
N ASP A 588 -4.31 5.90 -17.92
CA ASP A 588 -3.11 6.72 -17.75
C ASP A 588 -2.38 6.49 -16.40
N ASP A 589 -2.81 5.51 -15.59
CA ASP A 589 -2.37 5.27 -14.21
C ASP A 589 -2.55 6.47 -13.26
N SER A 590 -3.43 7.43 -13.57
CA SER A 590 -3.71 8.62 -12.76
C SER A 590 -4.43 8.36 -11.42
N ASN A 591 -5.00 7.17 -11.25
CA ASN A 591 -5.90 6.78 -10.16
C ASN A 591 -7.22 7.60 -10.11
N LEU A 592 -7.69 8.09 -11.27
CA LEU A 592 -8.94 8.84 -11.39
C LEU A 592 -10.09 8.06 -12.05
N TYR A 593 -9.77 7.11 -12.95
CA TYR A 593 -10.78 6.45 -13.79
C TYR A 593 -10.97 4.96 -13.45
N ARG A 594 -12.22 4.47 -13.54
CA ARG A 594 -12.59 3.07 -13.29
C ARG A 594 -12.48 2.22 -14.55
N ASN A 595 -11.27 2.20 -15.10
CA ASN A 595 -10.79 1.31 -16.15
C ASN A 595 -9.34 0.90 -15.83
N ASN A 596 -8.71 0.11 -16.71
CA ASN A 596 -7.34 -0.41 -16.52
C ASN A 596 -7.17 -1.15 -15.17
N LEU A 597 -7.90 -2.25 -14.98
CA LEU A 597 -7.76 -3.09 -13.78
C LEU A 597 -6.34 -3.67 -13.71
N LYS A 598 -5.57 -3.30 -12.69
CA LYS A 598 -4.23 -3.82 -12.43
C LYS A 598 -4.21 -4.76 -11.24
N MET A 599 -3.08 -5.44 -11.09
CA MET A 599 -2.80 -6.32 -9.96
C MET A 599 -1.59 -5.82 -9.17
N TRP A 600 -1.65 -5.97 -7.86
CA TRP A 600 -0.54 -5.83 -6.94
C TRP A 600 -0.26 -7.17 -6.27
N ALA A 601 0.99 -7.42 -5.92
CA ALA A 601 1.42 -8.54 -5.10
C ALA A 601 2.15 -8.04 -3.85
N SER A 602 1.90 -8.70 -2.71
CA SER A 602 2.75 -8.63 -1.53
C SER A 602 3.22 -10.04 -1.17
N THR A 603 4.51 -10.18 -0.90
CA THR A 603 5.15 -11.45 -0.50
C THR A 603 5.74 -11.39 0.91
N ASP A 604 5.42 -10.31 1.65
CA ASP A 604 5.90 -9.98 2.99
C ASP A 604 4.73 -9.72 3.95
N ASN A 605 3.67 -10.54 3.87
CA ASN A 605 2.47 -10.44 4.71
C ASN A 605 1.72 -9.09 4.64
N GLY A 606 1.89 -8.33 3.56
CA GLY A 606 1.23 -7.05 3.32
C GLY A 606 1.99 -5.83 3.84
N PHE A 607 3.30 -5.91 4.10
CA PHE A 607 4.11 -4.74 4.49
C PHE A 607 4.50 -3.88 3.28
N SER A 608 4.80 -4.50 2.14
CA SER A 608 5.09 -3.82 0.87
C SER A 608 4.31 -4.44 -0.29
N TRP A 609 4.14 -3.66 -1.36
CA TRP A 609 3.30 -4.00 -2.50
C TRP A 609 3.97 -3.64 -3.82
N GLU A 610 4.16 -4.63 -4.70
CA GLU A 610 4.60 -4.42 -6.07
C GLU A 610 3.39 -4.30 -7.01
N LYS A 611 3.32 -3.23 -7.80
CA LYS A 611 2.29 -3.03 -8.83
C LYS A 611 2.76 -3.60 -10.16
N PHE A 612 2.06 -4.59 -10.70
CA PHE A 612 2.35 -5.09 -12.04
C PHE A 612 1.97 -4.06 -13.11
N SER A 613 2.81 -3.92 -14.14
CA SER A 613 2.58 -2.99 -15.26
C SER A 613 1.44 -3.45 -16.18
N THR A 614 1.34 -4.76 -16.41
CA THR A 614 0.35 -5.42 -17.27
C THR A 614 -1.09 -5.25 -16.74
N THR A 615 -2.00 -4.86 -17.63
CA THR A 615 -3.45 -4.80 -17.38
C THR A 615 -4.08 -6.19 -17.31
N MET A 616 -5.07 -6.37 -16.44
CA MET A 616 -5.83 -7.60 -16.29
C MET A 616 -6.53 -8.00 -17.60
N PHE A 617 -7.18 -7.03 -18.26
CA PHE A 617 -7.86 -7.20 -19.53
C PHE A 617 -7.00 -6.61 -20.65
N ASP A 618 -6.94 -7.25 -21.82
CA ASP A 618 -5.97 -6.89 -22.88
C ASP A 618 -6.14 -5.46 -23.42
N ASP A 619 -7.33 -4.85 -23.29
CA ASP A 619 -7.58 -3.42 -23.54
C ASP A 619 -7.74 -2.64 -22.23
N VAL A 620 -6.87 -1.65 -22.03
CA VAL A 620 -6.85 -0.75 -20.85
C VAL A 620 -8.12 0.10 -20.71
N ASN A 621 -8.85 0.32 -21.80
CA ASN A 621 -10.06 1.14 -21.81
C ASN A 621 -11.30 0.38 -21.34
N ILE A 622 -11.21 -0.95 -21.16
CA ILE A 622 -12.29 -1.76 -20.61
C ILE A 622 -12.62 -1.24 -19.20
N SER A 623 -13.81 -0.64 -19.08
CA SER A 623 -14.33 -0.20 -17.80
C SER A 623 -14.38 -1.37 -16.83
N THR A 624 -13.80 -1.14 -15.66
CA THR A 624 -13.54 -2.11 -14.61
C THR A 624 -13.69 -1.36 -13.29
N SER A 625 -14.88 -1.50 -12.69
CA SER A 625 -15.19 -0.90 -11.39
C SER A 625 -14.93 -1.92 -10.28
N TYR A 626 -15.96 -2.40 -9.57
CA TYR A 626 -15.77 -3.35 -8.46
C TYR A 626 -15.21 -4.65 -9.02
N SER A 627 -14.22 -5.23 -8.32
CA SER A 627 -13.61 -6.50 -8.71
C SER A 627 -13.54 -7.50 -7.56
N THR A 628 -13.44 -8.76 -7.96
CA THR A 628 -13.17 -9.91 -7.08
C THR A 628 -12.25 -10.86 -7.82
N VAL A 629 -11.31 -11.47 -7.09
CA VAL A 629 -10.28 -12.35 -7.62
C VAL A 629 -10.19 -13.61 -6.76
N SER A 630 -9.95 -14.76 -7.39
CA SER A 630 -9.74 -16.03 -6.69
C SER A 630 -8.62 -16.83 -7.34
N SER A 631 -7.70 -17.37 -6.53
CA SER A 631 -6.67 -18.30 -7.00
C SER A 631 -7.29 -19.64 -7.40
N LEU A 632 -6.84 -20.21 -8.52
CA LEU A 632 -7.33 -21.50 -9.01
C LEU A 632 -6.51 -22.69 -8.49
N GLY A 633 -5.41 -22.44 -7.76
CA GLY A 633 -4.57 -23.47 -7.11
C GLY A 633 -3.34 -23.92 -7.91
N SER A 634 -3.08 -23.29 -9.07
CA SER A 634 -2.23 -23.85 -10.12
C SER A 634 -1.35 -22.83 -10.85
N GLY A 635 -1.16 -21.65 -10.27
CA GLY A 635 -0.49 -20.52 -10.93
C GLY A 635 -1.42 -19.59 -11.72
N ALA A 636 -2.70 -19.96 -11.84
CA ALA A 636 -3.74 -19.14 -12.47
C ALA A 636 -4.75 -18.61 -11.46
N PHE A 637 -5.45 -17.54 -11.84
CA PHE A 637 -6.50 -16.91 -11.06
C PHE A 637 -7.64 -16.43 -11.97
N LEU A 638 -8.85 -16.40 -11.40
CA LEU A 638 -10.08 -15.96 -12.02
C LEU A 638 -10.47 -14.60 -11.45
N VAL A 639 -10.66 -13.62 -12.31
CA VAL A 639 -11.14 -12.27 -11.97
C VAL A 639 -12.54 -12.06 -12.56
N VAL A 640 -13.44 -11.48 -11.76
CA VAL A 640 -14.71 -10.94 -12.24
C VAL A 640 -14.75 -9.45 -11.84
N ALA A 641 -15.06 -8.58 -12.80
CA ALA A 641 -15.13 -7.14 -12.58
C ALA A 641 -16.36 -6.52 -13.26
N GLU A 642 -16.95 -5.49 -12.66
CA GLU A 642 -18.04 -4.71 -13.28
C GLU A 642 -17.59 -4.05 -14.58
N GLY A 643 -18.37 -4.24 -15.65
CA GLY A 643 -18.15 -3.65 -16.96
C GLY A 643 -18.86 -2.32 -17.19
N SER A 644 -18.76 -1.82 -18.43
CA SER A 644 -19.22 -0.47 -18.81
C SER A 644 -20.68 -0.21 -18.44
N GLN A 645 -20.92 0.90 -17.73
CA GLN A 645 -22.23 1.33 -17.23
C GLN A 645 -23.00 0.23 -16.47
N TYR A 646 -22.29 -0.74 -15.89
CA TYR A 646 -22.85 -1.90 -15.20
C TYR A 646 -23.73 -2.80 -16.09
N LYS A 647 -23.51 -2.77 -17.42
CA LYS A 647 -24.21 -3.63 -18.39
C LYS A 647 -23.56 -5.00 -18.60
N SER A 648 -22.47 -5.27 -17.90
CA SER A 648 -21.85 -6.59 -17.86
C SER A 648 -21.05 -6.84 -16.59
N LEU A 649 -20.76 -8.11 -16.32
CA LEU A 649 -19.60 -8.53 -15.55
C LEU A 649 -18.56 -9.12 -16.52
N ASN A 650 -17.38 -8.52 -16.55
CA ASN A 650 -16.25 -8.96 -17.37
C ASN A 650 -15.49 -10.03 -16.59
N VAL A 651 -15.27 -11.19 -17.22
CA VAL A 651 -14.63 -12.36 -16.60
C VAL A 651 -13.28 -12.60 -17.29
N ARG A 652 -12.22 -12.86 -16.51
CA ARG A 652 -10.87 -13.12 -17.04
C ARG A 652 -10.15 -14.23 -16.30
N HIS A 653 -9.48 -15.09 -17.06
CA HIS A 653 -8.38 -15.93 -16.58
C HIS A 653 -7.04 -15.29 -16.94
N ARG A 654 -6.12 -15.28 -15.97
CA ARG A 654 -4.70 -15.04 -16.18
C ARG A 654 -3.86 -16.00 -15.34
N SER A 655 -2.65 -16.30 -15.81
CA SER A 655 -1.57 -16.85 -15.00
C SER A 655 -0.79 -15.71 -14.34
N ILE A 656 -0.19 -15.97 -13.18
CA ILE A 656 0.71 -15.00 -12.53
C ILE A 656 1.94 -14.70 -13.42
N GLY A 657 2.41 -15.70 -14.18
CA GLY A 657 3.52 -15.57 -15.12
C GLY A 657 3.31 -14.54 -16.23
N ALA A 658 2.06 -14.23 -16.59
CA ALA A 658 1.72 -13.19 -17.55
C ALA A 658 2.02 -11.76 -17.07
N PHE A 659 2.37 -11.59 -15.79
CA PHE A 659 2.75 -10.32 -15.18
C PHE A 659 4.25 -10.26 -14.84
N THR A 660 4.95 -11.41 -14.82
CA THR A 660 6.36 -11.53 -14.39
C THR A 660 7.33 -11.78 -15.54
N GLN A 661 6.86 -12.30 -16.69
CA GLN A 661 7.68 -12.58 -17.86
C GLN A 661 7.02 -12.09 -19.16
N GLN A 662 7.83 -11.86 -20.20
CA GLN A 662 7.37 -11.66 -21.59
C GLN A 662 6.85 -12.98 -22.21
N SER A 663 5.93 -13.67 -21.52
CA SER A 663 5.54 -15.03 -21.86
C SER A 663 4.58 -15.06 -23.06
N ASN A 664 5.13 -15.28 -24.26
CA ASN A 664 4.39 -15.37 -25.54
C ASN A 664 3.50 -16.64 -25.69
N PHE A 665 3.10 -17.29 -24.60
CA PHE A 665 2.35 -18.55 -24.65
C PHE A 665 0.84 -18.32 -24.79
N SER A 666 0.38 -18.22 -26.04
CA SER A 666 -1.02 -18.46 -26.39
C SER A 666 -1.21 -19.89 -26.89
N ARG A 667 -2.27 -20.56 -26.44
CA ARG A 667 -2.92 -21.64 -27.20
C ARG A 667 -4.38 -21.82 -26.79
N SER A 668 -5.19 -22.16 -27.78
CA SER A 668 -6.65 -22.27 -27.68
C SER A 668 -7.10 -23.66 -27.22
N TRP A 669 -8.38 -23.73 -26.84
CA TRP A 669 -9.13 -24.95 -26.56
C TRP A 669 -8.88 -26.09 -27.55
N GLY A 670 -8.67 -27.31 -27.02
CA GLY A 670 -8.62 -28.55 -27.79
C GLY A 670 -8.46 -29.77 -26.88
N ARG A 671 -9.36 -30.75 -26.97
CA ARG A 671 -9.32 -31.99 -26.18
C ARG A 671 -8.19 -32.88 -26.69
N LEU A 672 -7.24 -33.27 -25.85
CA LEU A 672 -6.20 -34.25 -26.23
C LEU A 672 -6.83 -35.64 -26.42
N PRO A 673 -6.36 -36.43 -27.43
CA PRO A 673 -6.90 -37.75 -27.69
C PRO A 673 -6.42 -38.77 -26.65
N VAL A 674 -7.35 -39.25 -25.82
CA VAL A 674 -7.10 -40.33 -24.86
C VAL A 674 -7.12 -41.67 -25.58
N ALA A 675 -6.02 -42.43 -25.52
CA ALA A 675 -6.04 -43.85 -25.85
C ALA A 675 -6.73 -44.61 -24.71
N GLN A 676 -7.98 -45.00 -24.90
CA GLN A 676 -8.81 -45.61 -23.86
C GLN A 676 -8.60 -47.12 -23.70
N ILE A 677 -8.73 -47.59 -22.46
CA ILE A 677 -9.58 -48.74 -22.14
C ILE A 677 -10.74 -48.21 -21.27
N ALA A 678 -11.96 -48.68 -21.52
CA ALA A 678 -13.18 -47.96 -21.16
C ALA A 678 -13.51 -47.84 -19.65
N ALA A 679 -12.77 -48.50 -18.76
CA ALA A 679 -13.09 -48.56 -17.32
C ALA A 679 -12.52 -47.41 -16.47
N GLU A 680 -11.47 -46.72 -16.93
CA GLU A 680 -10.64 -45.84 -16.07
C GLU A 680 -10.76 -44.34 -16.42
N SER A 681 -11.69 -43.98 -17.32
CA SER A 681 -11.84 -42.63 -17.88
C SER A 681 -12.14 -41.50 -16.88
N THR A 682 -12.46 -41.83 -15.62
CA THR A 682 -12.80 -40.88 -14.54
C THR A 682 -11.60 -40.35 -13.76
N LEU A 683 -10.44 -41.04 -13.78
CA LEU A 683 -9.26 -40.64 -12.99
C LEU A 683 -8.29 -39.74 -13.79
N CYS A 684 -8.15 -39.95 -15.09
CA CYS A 684 -7.19 -39.22 -15.94
C CYS A 684 -7.62 -37.80 -16.33
N GLN A 685 -8.62 -37.19 -15.67
CA GLN A 685 -9.15 -35.87 -16.01
C GLN A 685 -8.56 -34.70 -15.21
N TYR A 686 -7.62 -34.96 -14.31
CA TYR A 686 -7.23 -34.00 -13.25
C TYR A 686 -5.83 -33.40 -13.34
N PHE A 687 -4.97 -33.86 -14.28
CA PHE A 687 -3.57 -33.40 -14.38
C PHE A 687 -3.13 -33.15 -15.83
N ASP A 688 -3.58 -32.03 -16.42
CA ASP A 688 -3.04 -31.52 -17.68
C ASP A 688 -1.67 -30.85 -17.46
N ILE A 689 -0.59 -31.57 -17.80
CA ILE A 689 0.78 -31.03 -17.83
C ILE A 689 1.30 -31.07 -19.28
N PRO A 690 1.69 -29.94 -19.90
CA PRO A 690 2.17 -29.93 -21.28
C PRO A 690 3.43 -30.78 -21.49
N GLN A 691 3.51 -31.46 -22.65
CA GLN A 691 4.60 -32.37 -23.09
C GLN A 691 4.66 -33.77 -22.44
N TYR A 692 3.77 -34.10 -21.51
CA TYR A 692 3.76 -35.41 -20.86
C TYR A 692 2.41 -36.10 -20.98
N SER A 693 2.42 -37.42 -21.19
CA SER A 693 1.24 -38.27 -20.99
C SER A 693 1.33 -38.93 -19.62
N LEU A 694 0.36 -38.65 -18.75
CA LEU A 694 0.21 -39.30 -17.45
C LEU A 694 -0.64 -40.57 -17.62
N TYR A 695 -0.17 -41.71 -17.11
CA TYR A 695 -0.94 -42.95 -17.11
C TYR A 695 -0.62 -43.81 -15.89
N ILE A 696 -1.63 -44.53 -15.41
CA ILE A 696 -1.51 -45.50 -14.33
C ILE A 696 -1.12 -46.84 -14.97
N ASN A 697 -0.06 -47.48 -14.47
CA ASN A 697 0.30 -48.84 -14.86
C ASN A 697 -0.42 -49.82 -13.93
N SER A 698 -1.48 -50.46 -14.44
CA SER A 698 -2.35 -51.39 -13.70
C SER A 698 -1.60 -52.62 -13.16
N ASP A 699 -0.59 -53.13 -13.87
CA ASP A 699 0.20 -54.30 -13.45
C ASP A 699 1.14 -54.00 -12.26
N ARG A 700 1.40 -52.73 -11.96
CA ARG A 700 2.35 -52.30 -10.90
C ARG A 700 1.80 -51.27 -9.93
N GLN A 701 0.56 -50.80 -10.13
CA GLN A 701 -0.07 -49.68 -9.41
C GLN A 701 0.76 -48.39 -9.35
N THR A 702 1.64 -48.14 -10.34
CA THR A 702 2.49 -46.94 -10.36
C THR A 702 1.98 -45.87 -11.33
N LEU A 703 2.12 -44.61 -10.92
CA LEU A 703 1.92 -43.44 -11.79
C LEU A 703 3.17 -43.21 -12.65
N ASN A 704 3.00 -43.16 -13.97
CA ASN A 704 4.11 -43.01 -14.93
C ASN A 704 3.92 -41.77 -15.82
N MET A 705 5.03 -41.19 -16.25
CA MET A 705 5.08 -40.09 -17.22
C MET A 705 5.86 -40.50 -18.47
N ASN A 706 5.38 -40.07 -19.63
CA ASN A 706 6.04 -40.28 -20.92
C ASN A 706 6.72 -38.99 -21.38
N TYR A 707 8.03 -39.00 -21.62
CA TYR A 707 8.78 -37.86 -22.18
C TYR A 707 9.40 -38.26 -23.52
N LEU A 708 8.98 -37.60 -24.61
CA LEU A 708 9.45 -37.86 -25.98
C LEU A 708 9.36 -39.34 -26.41
N GLY A 709 8.44 -40.11 -25.84
CA GLY A 709 8.26 -41.55 -26.13
C GLY A 709 9.06 -42.50 -25.23
N ASN A 710 9.86 -41.99 -24.29
CA ASN A 710 10.52 -42.79 -23.26
C ASN A 710 9.72 -42.79 -21.95
N VAL A 711 9.50 -43.98 -21.41
CA VAL A 711 8.86 -44.18 -20.10
C VAL A 711 9.85 -43.79 -19.01
N VAL A 712 9.51 -42.77 -18.23
CA VAL A 712 10.29 -42.36 -17.06
C VAL A 712 9.46 -42.67 -15.82
N ARG A 713 9.99 -43.54 -14.95
CA ARG A 713 9.46 -43.73 -13.61
C ARG A 713 9.59 -42.40 -12.88
N LEU A 714 8.49 -41.92 -12.28
CA LEU A 714 8.59 -40.85 -11.30
C LEU A 714 9.39 -41.37 -10.10
N SER A 715 10.67 -41.02 -10.04
CA SER A 715 11.47 -41.07 -8.82
C SER A 715 11.13 -39.83 -7.98
N ASP A 716 9.88 -39.77 -7.53
CA ASP A 716 9.48 -38.79 -6.54
C ASP A 716 10.08 -39.20 -5.18
N SER A 717 10.54 -38.21 -4.41
CA SER A 717 11.09 -38.41 -3.06
C SER A 717 10.02 -38.71 -2.00
N ARG A 718 8.74 -38.69 -2.38
CA ARG A 718 7.62 -39.13 -1.53
C ARG A 718 7.74 -40.59 -1.14
N ILE A 719 7.72 -40.85 0.17
CA ILE A 719 7.62 -42.21 0.71
C ILE A 719 6.14 -42.62 0.67
N GLU A 720 5.85 -43.84 0.22
CA GLU A 720 4.49 -44.33 -0.06
C GLU A 720 4.15 -45.56 0.80
N GLN A 721 2.88 -45.70 1.19
CA GLN A 721 2.40 -46.84 1.97
C GLN A 721 0.99 -47.29 1.56
N ASP A 722 0.84 -48.59 1.31
CA ASP A 722 -0.46 -49.25 1.24
C ASP A 722 -1.04 -49.47 2.65
N VAL A 723 -2.29 -49.04 2.85
CA VAL A 723 -3.03 -49.19 4.10
C VAL A 723 -4.21 -50.13 3.83
N THR A 724 -3.96 -51.41 4.08
CA THR A 724 -4.88 -52.54 3.83
C THR A 724 -5.72 -52.93 5.04
N THR A 725 -5.51 -52.30 6.18
CA THR A 725 -6.26 -52.50 7.43
C THR A 725 -6.81 -51.15 7.94
N ALA A 726 -7.91 -51.19 8.69
CA ALA A 726 -8.50 -49.97 9.24
C ALA A 726 -7.60 -49.35 10.33
N VAL A 727 -7.32 -48.04 10.22
CA VAL A 727 -6.45 -47.29 11.13
C VAL A 727 -7.08 -45.96 11.56
N THR A 728 -6.92 -45.57 12.83
CA THR A 728 -7.40 -44.25 13.31
C THR A 728 -6.38 -43.14 13.16
N THR A 729 -5.12 -43.50 12.91
CA THR A 729 -3.96 -42.60 12.85
C THR A 729 -3.00 -43.03 11.73
N LEU A 730 -2.48 -42.07 10.96
CA LEU A 730 -1.35 -42.25 10.03
C LEU A 730 -0.09 -41.60 10.61
N ASN A 731 1.10 -42.06 10.21
CA ASN A 731 2.37 -41.41 10.59
C ASN A 731 3.09 -40.88 9.35
N SER A 732 3.17 -39.55 9.24
CA SER A 732 3.78 -38.86 8.10
C SER A 732 5.30 -39.00 7.98
N ASP A 733 5.98 -39.48 9.02
CA ASP A 733 7.40 -39.85 8.95
C ASP A 733 7.61 -41.21 8.26
N VAL A 734 6.57 -42.06 8.19
CA VAL A 734 6.61 -43.37 7.54
C VAL A 734 6.24 -43.25 6.07
N ALA A 735 5.26 -42.41 5.73
CA ALA A 735 4.87 -42.12 4.35
C ALA A 735 4.22 -40.74 4.22
N THR A 736 4.42 -40.12 3.06
CA THR A 736 3.74 -38.89 2.63
C THR A 736 2.58 -39.14 1.67
N THR A 737 2.44 -40.37 1.16
CA THR A 737 1.31 -40.83 0.34
C THR A 737 0.76 -42.14 0.90
N PHE A 738 -0.55 -42.21 1.16
CA PHE A 738 -1.23 -43.40 1.70
C PHE A 738 -2.33 -43.89 0.75
N TYR A 739 -2.20 -45.13 0.30
CA TYR A 739 -3.18 -45.82 -0.55
C TYR A 739 -4.10 -46.67 0.34
N MET A 740 -5.28 -46.14 0.62
CA MET A 740 -6.24 -46.70 1.56
C MET A 740 -7.20 -47.64 0.83
N SER A 741 -7.12 -48.94 1.12
CA SER A 741 -8.02 -49.96 0.56
C SER A 741 -9.04 -50.49 1.57
N ALA A 742 -8.84 -50.26 2.87
CA ALA A 742 -9.78 -50.60 3.93
C ALA A 742 -10.73 -49.43 4.28
N THR A 743 -12.01 -49.75 4.53
CA THR A 743 -12.98 -48.82 5.13
C THR A 743 -12.47 -48.37 6.49
N THR A 744 -12.26 -47.05 6.65
CA THR A 744 -11.43 -46.52 7.74
C THR A 744 -12.00 -45.21 8.27
N THR A 745 -12.06 -45.04 9.60
CA THR A 745 -12.36 -43.73 10.22
C THR A 745 -11.07 -43.11 10.77
N LEU A 746 -10.49 -42.18 10.02
CA LEU A 746 -9.23 -41.54 10.33
C LEU A 746 -9.45 -40.24 11.12
N ARG A 747 -8.74 -40.09 12.23
CA ARG A 747 -8.91 -39.01 13.21
C ARG A 747 -7.65 -38.15 13.38
N SER A 748 -6.47 -38.73 13.16
CA SER A 748 -5.20 -38.03 13.33
C SER A 748 -4.14 -38.41 12.30
N ILE A 749 -3.16 -37.52 12.14
CA ILE A 749 -1.92 -37.77 11.41
C ILE A 749 -0.77 -37.25 12.29
N THR A 750 0.21 -38.09 12.55
CA THR A 750 1.39 -37.77 13.37
C THR A 750 2.64 -37.62 12.48
N GLY A 751 3.81 -37.38 13.09
CA GLY A 751 5.09 -37.23 12.40
C GLY A 751 5.46 -35.77 12.11
N THR A 752 6.39 -35.54 11.20
CA THR A 752 7.01 -34.23 10.93
C THR A 752 6.67 -33.61 9.57
N ALA A 753 6.10 -34.36 8.62
CA ALA A 753 5.86 -33.83 7.28
C ALA A 753 4.86 -32.65 7.28
N SER A 754 5.03 -31.74 6.33
CA SER A 754 4.13 -30.60 6.12
C SER A 754 2.89 -30.96 5.30
N ARG A 755 2.91 -32.06 4.53
CA ARG A 755 1.83 -32.49 3.65
C ARG A 755 1.72 -34.02 3.59
N VAL A 756 0.50 -34.54 3.49
CA VAL A 756 0.16 -35.96 3.33
C VAL A 756 -0.95 -36.13 2.31
N LEU A 757 -0.74 -36.96 1.29
CA LEU A 757 -1.76 -37.35 0.32
C LEU A 757 -2.43 -38.66 0.78
N ILE A 758 -3.76 -38.65 0.87
CA ILE A 758 -4.57 -39.84 1.15
C ILE A 758 -5.38 -40.20 -0.09
N VAL A 759 -5.33 -41.46 -0.53
CA VAL A 759 -6.03 -41.96 -1.72
C VAL A 759 -6.98 -43.09 -1.32
N SER A 760 -8.29 -42.89 -1.47
CA SER A 760 -9.28 -43.98 -1.34
C SER A 760 -9.30 -44.80 -2.63
N MET A 761 -8.87 -46.06 -2.55
CA MET A 761 -8.66 -46.93 -3.72
C MET A 761 -9.95 -47.50 -4.32
N ALA A 762 -11.08 -47.45 -3.60
CA ALA A 762 -12.36 -47.98 -4.09
C ALA A 762 -13.57 -47.23 -3.50
N ALA A 763 -14.58 -46.95 -4.33
CA ALA A 763 -15.83 -46.33 -3.87
C ALA A 763 -16.64 -47.18 -2.88
N ALA A 764 -16.44 -48.51 -2.88
CA ALA A 764 -17.09 -49.44 -1.96
C ALA A 764 -16.51 -49.38 -0.52
N ASN A 765 -15.26 -48.90 -0.37
CA ASN A 765 -14.55 -48.86 0.91
C ASN A 765 -14.23 -47.39 1.28
N PRO A 766 -15.21 -46.62 1.77
CA PRO A 766 -15.02 -45.21 2.06
C PRO A 766 -14.07 -44.98 3.25
N ILE A 767 -13.19 -43.99 3.12
CA ILE A 767 -12.45 -43.42 4.25
C ILE A 767 -13.32 -42.31 4.82
N THR A 768 -13.52 -42.26 6.13
CA THR A 768 -14.14 -41.14 6.83
C THR A 768 -13.07 -40.39 7.60
N LEU A 769 -12.70 -39.20 7.14
CA LEU A 769 -11.99 -38.22 7.96
C LEU A 769 -12.94 -37.72 9.04
N THR A 770 -12.47 -37.54 10.28
CA THR A 770 -13.27 -37.07 11.41
C THR A 770 -12.45 -36.13 12.28
N GLU A 771 -12.96 -34.92 12.50
CA GLU A 771 -12.44 -34.03 13.54
C GLU A 771 -12.81 -34.59 14.92
N ASP A 772 -11.80 -34.97 15.69
CA ASP A 772 -11.93 -35.52 17.03
C ASP A 772 -11.22 -34.60 18.03
N THR A 773 -11.98 -33.99 18.94
CA THR A 773 -11.47 -33.03 19.92
C THR A 773 -10.62 -33.66 21.02
N SER A 774 -10.63 -34.99 21.16
CA SER A 774 -9.73 -35.71 22.09
C SER A 774 -8.31 -35.90 21.54
N ILE A 775 -8.10 -35.70 20.24
CA ILE A 775 -6.78 -35.75 19.61
C ILE A 775 -6.07 -34.40 19.81
N ASP A 776 -4.77 -34.45 20.14
CA ASP A 776 -3.88 -33.28 20.18
C ASP A 776 -4.04 -32.42 18.91
N GLN A 777 -4.24 -31.12 19.13
CA GLN A 777 -4.51 -30.12 18.10
C GLN A 777 -3.52 -30.18 16.93
N ALA A 778 -2.22 -30.39 17.19
CA ALA A 778 -1.19 -30.42 16.14
C ALA A 778 -1.25 -31.67 15.21
N ASN A 779 -1.96 -32.71 15.65
CA ASN A 779 -2.10 -34.00 14.95
C ASN A 779 -3.54 -34.27 14.50
N ARG A 780 -4.52 -33.51 15.02
CA ARG A 780 -5.95 -33.63 14.71
C ARG A 780 -6.24 -33.34 13.24
N ILE A 781 -7.04 -34.19 12.59
CA ILE A 781 -7.61 -33.86 11.28
C ILE A 781 -8.75 -32.87 11.50
N ARG A 782 -8.72 -31.69 10.87
CA ARG A 782 -9.64 -30.57 11.12
C ARG A 782 -10.82 -30.52 10.13
N VAL A 783 -11.15 -31.67 9.53
CA VAL A 783 -12.27 -31.83 8.60
C VAL A 783 -12.99 -33.16 8.84
N SER A 784 -14.31 -33.14 8.86
CA SER A 784 -15.16 -34.34 8.93
C SER A 784 -15.76 -34.61 7.55
N LYS A 785 -15.26 -35.63 6.83
CA LYS A 785 -15.59 -35.86 5.41
C LYS A 785 -15.38 -37.32 5.01
N SER A 786 -16.34 -37.86 4.25
CA SER A 786 -16.16 -39.19 3.63
C SER A 786 -15.56 -39.09 2.22
N LEU A 787 -14.62 -39.98 1.93
CA LEU A 787 -13.86 -40.11 0.68
C LEU A 787 -14.12 -41.53 0.13
N ALA A 788 -14.86 -41.63 -0.97
CA ALA A 788 -15.12 -42.89 -1.65
C ALA A 788 -14.59 -42.79 -3.09
N GLY A 789 -13.51 -43.51 -3.40
CA GLY A 789 -12.85 -43.45 -4.72
C GLY A 789 -12.27 -42.07 -5.05
N LYS A 790 -11.70 -41.39 -4.05
CA LYS A 790 -11.18 -40.01 -4.14
C LYS A 790 -9.86 -39.87 -3.40
N ALA A 791 -9.03 -38.93 -3.85
CA ALA A 791 -7.88 -38.47 -3.10
C ALA A 791 -8.17 -37.18 -2.31
N VAL A 792 -7.36 -36.90 -1.30
CA VAL A 792 -7.27 -35.59 -0.64
C VAL A 792 -5.83 -35.34 -0.21
N LEU A 793 -5.30 -34.17 -0.54
CA LEU A 793 -4.06 -33.68 0.03
C LEU A 793 -4.38 -32.96 1.34
N LEU A 794 -3.73 -33.33 2.43
CA LEU A 794 -3.81 -32.67 3.73
C LEU A 794 -2.51 -31.92 4.01
N HIS A 795 -2.60 -30.65 4.40
CA HIS A 795 -1.49 -29.83 4.87
C HIS A 795 -1.52 -29.71 6.39
N ARG A 796 -0.34 -29.74 7.02
CA ARG A 796 -0.18 -29.56 8.45
C ARG A 796 -0.06 -28.08 8.80
N THR A 797 -0.71 -27.68 9.89
CA THR A 797 -0.59 -26.37 10.51
C THR A 797 -0.38 -26.53 12.02
N LYS A 798 -0.10 -25.42 12.73
CA LYS A 798 -0.12 -25.39 14.21
C LYS A 798 -1.50 -25.71 14.82
N TYR A 799 -2.55 -25.74 14.01
CA TYR A 799 -3.93 -26.06 14.38
C TYR A 799 -4.37 -27.48 13.98
N GLY A 800 -3.50 -28.26 13.33
CA GLY A 800 -3.79 -29.62 12.86
C GLY A 800 -3.74 -29.76 11.33
N TRP A 801 -4.33 -30.83 10.82
CA TRP A 801 -4.29 -31.22 9.40
C TRP A 801 -5.55 -30.82 8.65
N TYR A 802 -5.39 -30.06 7.58
CA TYR A 802 -6.46 -29.45 6.79
C TYR A 802 -6.36 -29.86 5.32
N PRO A 803 -7.47 -29.96 4.56
CA PRO A 803 -7.39 -30.14 3.12
C PRO A 803 -6.62 -28.98 2.47
N ASP A 804 -5.64 -29.30 1.61
CA ASP A 804 -4.96 -28.33 0.76
C ASP A 804 -5.93 -27.90 -0.37
N THR A 805 -6.16 -26.60 -0.49
CA THR A 805 -7.12 -26.01 -1.45
C THR A 805 -6.60 -26.04 -2.90
N GLY A 806 -5.36 -26.52 -3.11
CA GLY A 806 -4.67 -26.61 -4.39
C GLY A 806 -4.99 -27.82 -5.27
N VAL A 807 -5.47 -28.94 -4.72
CA VAL A 807 -5.65 -30.20 -5.48
C VAL A 807 -7.07 -30.74 -5.34
N GLY A 808 -7.86 -30.63 -6.41
CA GLY A 808 -9.21 -31.17 -6.54
C GLY A 808 -9.31 -32.22 -7.64
#